data_AF-A0A315D3B3-F1
#
_entry.id   AF-A0A315D3B3-F1
#
_cell.length_a   1.000
_cell.length_b   1.000
_cell.length_c   1.000
_cell.angle_alpha   90.00
_cell.angle_beta   90.00
_cell.angle_gamma   90.00
#
_symmetry.space_group_name_H-M   'P 1'
#
loop_
_entity.id
_entity.type
_entity.pdbx_description
1 polymer ?
#
loop_
_entity_poly.entity_id
_entity_poly.type
_entity_poly.pdbx_seq_one_letter_code
_entity_poly.pdbx_strand_id
1 'polypeptide(L)'
;MNWIGQVLGAINPSLGNLHGFTLAVFLTVFVLSALFILGYVIQGIKVWKQLNGAINGLKRIKASGQPVSKDEAGSVFLGDPIKHLWEEYSDTLHELKKASSGGVELRELRATVPAETMFTREVLVDGRLLDEFTRHLPGVLTGLGIIGTFAGLLEGLGSFNPATAATAVSGLGPLMEGVKHAFVASGVAIGCAMAVVFISRLTLAYFYSMVETLTQIIDSLYATGAGEEYLSRLVKASERNEANTSQLKDALVEDLNKMMTNLVDRQIAAHEAATVALGDRIGQGIATGIAEPMKKFGDAMEANAKGNGQQVEGMLETLLTGFMAKLEDTFGGQMRGINEQMQRSMDVMTSVQTSLQSLLTDIKATNEHASNQFSGKLEDAMKQAAENQQLLTDQMRQFVQDFRKLITEEQNKSKQTMDDAIMKVLGDVSLGMQNLEKLRKDAAAEESGRNEKLSDETGKLVGGLTTQVDNLLTSISEQVNKTQQNIDAFSQVSTRAIDGMNQGALTMGAAAKRFETAGNSVTEVFKASTGVADKLNTSANSLQAAASAVQKGFDQYDSTRRTVDQQVAALMGLIESAKKEAGVSTELIANIRASADSLLKAEAESRQHLDSVNEALAVAFKRFGDELVQVLKKTITETDRHLSAGTGHLNGVVQEFASAVHRMKKV
;
A
#
# COMPACT_ATOMS: atom_id res chain seq x y z
N MET A 1 5.72 -28.21 68.68
CA MET A 1 6.77 -28.95 67.94
C MET A 1 6.48 -30.45 67.78
N ASN A 2 5.97 -31.16 68.80
CA ASN A 2 5.78 -32.63 68.71
C ASN A 2 4.65 -33.12 67.77
N TRP A 3 3.59 -32.34 67.51
CA TRP A 3 2.50 -32.77 66.62
C TRP A 3 2.88 -32.69 65.13
N ILE A 4 3.66 -31.67 64.73
CA ILE A 4 4.10 -31.46 63.35
C ILE A 4 5.11 -32.56 62.91
N GLY A 5 6.02 -32.95 63.81
CA GLY A 5 6.95 -34.06 63.57
C GLY A 5 6.24 -35.42 63.41
N GLN A 6 5.16 -35.66 64.15
CA GLN A 6 4.38 -36.90 64.02
C GLN A 6 3.63 -36.99 62.68
N VAL A 7 3.07 -35.88 62.19
CA VAL A 7 2.38 -35.83 60.88
C VAL A 7 3.38 -35.98 59.72
N LEU A 8 4.56 -35.36 59.82
CA LEU A 8 5.64 -35.49 58.83
C LEU A 8 6.26 -36.89 58.82
N GLY A 9 6.40 -37.53 59.99
CA GLY A 9 6.86 -38.91 60.14
C GLY A 9 5.96 -39.95 59.47
N ALA A 10 4.67 -39.65 59.28
CA ALA A 10 3.74 -40.52 58.54
C ALA A 10 3.96 -40.51 57.02
N ILE A 11 4.57 -39.44 56.48
CA ILE A 11 4.88 -39.30 55.03
C ILE A 11 6.24 -39.92 54.71
N ASN A 12 7.23 -39.72 55.58
CA ASN A 12 8.51 -40.41 55.53
C ASN A 12 9.11 -40.46 56.94
N PRO A 13 9.55 -41.63 57.46
CA PRO A 13 10.10 -41.73 58.81
C PRO A 13 11.34 -40.85 59.04
N SER A 14 12.03 -40.45 57.97
CA SER A 14 13.17 -39.51 58.02
C SER A 14 12.77 -38.02 58.18
N LEU A 15 11.50 -37.66 58.01
CA LEU A 15 11.00 -36.30 58.21
C LEU A 15 10.51 -36.05 59.65
N GLY A 16 10.29 -37.12 60.42
CA GLY A 16 9.83 -37.04 61.82
C GLY A 16 10.92 -36.64 62.82
N ASN A 17 12.19 -36.84 62.47
CA ASN A 17 13.36 -36.50 63.29
C ASN A 17 14.01 -35.15 62.89
N LEU A 18 13.31 -34.31 62.12
CA LEU A 18 13.82 -32.97 61.79
C LEU A 18 13.67 -32.04 63.01
N HIS A 19 14.80 -31.55 63.53
CA HIS A 19 14.86 -30.61 64.65
C HIS A 19 15.59 -29.31 64.25
N GLY A 20 15.39 -28.24 65.03
CA GLY A 20 16.16 -27.00 64.87
C GLY A 20 15.88 -26.23 63.57
N PHE A 21 16.94 -25.69 62.98
CA PHE A 21 16.88 -24.80 61.81
C PHE A 21 16.47 -25.52 60.52
N THR A 22 16.81 -26.81 60.38
CA THR A 22 16.46 -27.62 59.20
C THR A 22 14.94 -27.84 59.08
N LEU A 23 14.23 -28.03 60.18
CA LEU A 23 12.76 -28.12 60.21
C LEU A 23 12.11 -26.78 59.79
N ALA A 24 12.67 -25.65 60.20
CA ALA A 24 12.17 -24.33 59.84
C ALA A 24 12.31 -24.06 58.33
N VAL A 25 13.45 -24.43 57.73
CA VAL A 25 13.68 -24.34 56.29
C VAL A 25 12.71 -25.25 55.52
N PHE A 26 12.52 -26.50 55.98
CA PHE A 26 11.59 -27.44 55.37
C PHE A 26 10.13 -26.94 55.41
N LEU A 27 9.67 -26.44 56.56
CA LEU A 27 8.33 -25.86 56.69
C LEU A 27 8.17 -24.62 55.80
N THR A 28 9.21 -23.78 55.68
CA THR A 28 9.18 -22.60 54.81
C THR A 28 9.06 -23.00 53.34
N VAL A 29 9.84 -23.97 52.88
CA VAL A 29 9.75 -24.54 51.52
C VAL A 29 8.36 -25.11 51.25
N PHE A 30 7.81 -25.85 52.21
CA PHE A 30 6.48 -26.44 52.08
C PHE A 30 5.38 -25.38 52.04
N VAL A 31 5.41 -24.40 52.94
CA VAL A 31 4.43 -23.29 52.99
C VAL A 31 4.51 -22.44 51.73
N LEU A 32 5.69 -22.09 51.24
CA LEU A 32 5.86 -21.34 49.99
C LEU A 32 5.34 -22.13 48.78
N SER A 33 5.62 -23.44 48.72
CA SER A 33 5.11 -24.31 47.66
C SER A 33 3.59 -24.46 47.72
N ALA A 34 3.01 -24.60 48.92
CA ALA A 34 1.57 -24.72 49.12
C ALA A 34 0.83 -23.41 48.80
N LEU A 35 1.37 -22.26 49.23
CA LEU A 35 0.85 -20.93 48.89
C LEU A 35 0.90 -20.69 47.37
N PHE A 36 1.99 -21.12 46.72
CA PHE A 36 2.09 -21.06 45.27
C PHE A 36 1.02 -21.91 44.60
N ILE A 37 0.90 -23.19 44.94
CA ILE A 37 -0.09 -24.09 44.34
C ILE A 37 -1.50 -23.53 44.56
N LEU A 38 -1.82 -23.06 45.76
CA LEU A 38 -3.15 -22.54 46.08
C LEU A 38 -3.44 -21.24 45.32
N GLY A 39 -2.51 -20.28 45.30
CA GLY A 39 -2.65 -19.03 44.54
C GLY A 39 -2.74 -19.26 43.04
N TYR A 40 -1.86 -20.10 42.49
CA TYR A 40 -1.76 -20.41 41.07
C TYR A 40 -2.98 -21.20 40.58
N VAL A 41 -3.51 -22.14 41.37
CA VAL A 41 -4.74 -22.87 41.05
C VAL A 41 -5.97 -21.95 41.11
N ILE A 42 -6.08 -21.10 42.12
CA ILE A 42 -7.21 -20.16 42.23
C ILE A 42 -7.23 -19.18 41.05
N GLN A 43 -6.08 -18.56 40.73
CA GLN A 43 -5.94 -17.65 39.60
C GLN A 43 -6.13 -18.39 38.26
N GLY A 44 -5.54 -19.57 38.12
CA GLY A 44 -5.68 -20.43 36.94
C GLY A 44 -7.13 -20.82 36.68
N ILE A 45 -7.89 -21.22 37.71
CA ILE A 45 -9.32 -21.55 37.56
C ILE A 45 -10.12 -20.31 37.14
N LYS A 46 -9.78 -19.11 37.64
CA LYS A 46 -10.46 -17.86 37.25
C LYS A 46 -10.21 -17.53 35.77
N VAL A 47 -8.96 -17.60 35.32
CA VAL A 47 -8.57 -17.40 33.91
C VAL A 47 -9.25 -18.45 33.02
N TRP A 48 -9.20 -19.71 33.44
CA TRP A 48 -9.83 -20.82 32.74
C TRP A 48 -11.34 -20.62 32.56
N LYS A 49 -12.07 -20.30 33.64
CA LYS A 49 -13.52 -20.06 33.58
C LYS A 49 -13.87 -18.92 32.64
N GLN A 50 -13.10 -17.83 32.63
CA GLN A 50 -13.34 -16.70 31.75
C GLN A 50 -13.05 -17.04 30.28
N LEU A 51 -11.88 -17.61 29.97
CA LEU A 51 -11.54 -17.99 28.59
C LEU A 51 -12.46 -19.09 28.06
N ASN A 52 -12.74 -20.12 28.85
CA ASN A 52 -13.62 -21.22 28.44
C ASN A 52 -15.08 -20.75 28.29
N GLY A 53 -15.53 -19.84 29.17
CA GLY A 53 -16.84 -19.19 29.04
C GLY A 53 -16.95 -18.41 27.72
N ALA A 54 -15.92 -17.61 27.42
CA ALA A 54 -15.88 -16.82 26.19
C ALA A 54 -15.86 -17.71 24.94
N ILE A 55 -14.98 -18.71 24.90
CA ILE A 55 -14.86 -19.65 23.77
C ILE A 55 -16.17 -20.40 23.53
N ASN A 56 -16.81 -20.92 24.58
CA ASN A 56 -18.05 -21.68 24.43
C ASN A 56 -19.24 -20.80 24.06
N GLY A 57 -19.30 -19.56 24.58
CA GLY A 57 -20.30 -18.57 24.17
C GLY A 57 -20.18 -18.23 22.70
N LEU A 58 -18.97 -17.92 22.22
CA LEU A 58 -18.73 -17.60 20.81
C LEU A 58 -18.97 -18.79 19.88
N LYS A 59 -18.62 -20.02 20.30
CA LYS A 59 -18.96 -21.24 19.53
C LYS A 59 -20.46 -21.43 19.38
N ARG A 60 -21.25 -21.13 20.43
CA ARG A 60 -22.71 -21.21 20.37
C ARG A 60 -23.29 -20.15 19.43
N ILE A 61 -22.79 -18.93 19.50
CA ILE A 61 -23.22 -17.85 18.60
C ILE A 61 -22.86 -18.19 17.15
N LYS A 62 -21.64 -18.66 16.89
CA LYS A 62 -21.21 -19.10 15.55
C LYS A 62 -22.07 -20.23 14.99
N ALA A 63 -22.53 -21.16 15.84
CA ALA A 63 -23.39 -22.27 15.42
C ALA A 63 -24.79 -21.84 14.95
N SER A 64 -25.22 -20.60 15.27
CA SER A 64 -26.51 -20.06 14.82
C SER A 64 -26.54 -19.70 13.33
N GLY A 65 -25.38 -19.54 12.67
CA GLY A 65 -25.25 -19.33 11.23
C GLY A 65 -25.72 -17.96 10.71
N GLN A 66 -26.11 -17.03 11.59
CA GLN A 66 -26.48 -15.66 11.22
C GLN A 66 -25.28 -14.69 11.33
N PRO A 67 -25.26 -13.57 10.57
CA PRO A 67 -24.25 -12.53 10.74
C PRO A 67 -24.33 -11.94 12.14
N VAL A 68 -23.28 -12.20 12.93
CA VAL A 68 -23.23 -11.88 14.35
C VAL A 68 -23.00 -10.39 14.55
N SER A 69 -23.86 -9.76 15.35
CA SER A 69 -23.73 -8.35 15.70
C SER A 69 -22.67 -8.13 16.79
N LYS A 70 -22.08 -6.92 16.83
CA LYS A 70 -21.06 -6.55 17.83
C LYS A 70 -21.54 -6.75 19.28
N ASP A 71 -22.81 -6.42 19.54
CA ASP A 71 -23.42 -6.51 20.88
C ASP A 71 -23.66 -7.97 21.30
N GLU A 72 -24.05 -8.83 20.35
CA GLU A 72 -24.31 -10.24 20.61
C GLU A 72 -23.01 -10.98 20.94
N ALA A 73 -21.93 -10.73 20.21
CA ALA A 73 -20.61 -11.25 20.55
C ALA A 73 -20.04 -10.63 21.85
N GLY A 74 -20.32 -9.35 22.12
CA GLY A 74 -19.94 -8.66 23.35
C GLY A 74 -20.54 -9.22 24.62
N SER A 75 -21.78 -9.74 24.53
CA SER A 75 -22.49 -10.35 25.67
C SER A 75 -21.77 -11.55 26.30
N VAL A 76 -20.85 -12.17 25.56
CA VAL A 76 -20.08 -13.34 25.96
C VAL A 76 -18.83 -12.98 26.77
N PHE A 77 -18.33 -11.74 26.63
CA PHE A 77 -17.12 -11.28 27.30
C PHE A 77 -17.44 -10.63 28.65
N LEU A 78 -17.50 -11.47 29.69
CA LEU A 78 -17.86 -11.05 31.05
C LEU A 78 -16.62 -10.85 31.95
N GLY A 79 -16.42 -9.60 32.37
CA GLY A 79 -15.43 -9.17 33.38
C GLY A 79 -14.08 -8.72 32.80
N ASP A 80 -13.35 -7.90 33.56
CA ASP A 80 -12.04 -7.39 33.12
C ASP A 80 -10.92 -8.46 33.23
N PRO A 81 -9.95 -8.46 32.31
CA PRO A 81 -9.71 -7.50 31.21
C PRO A 81 -10.40 -7.85 29.87
N ILE A 82 -11.00 -9.04 29.74
CA ILE A 82 -11.49 -9.55 28.45
C ILE A 82 -12.66 -8.72 27.89
N LYS A 83 -13.46 -8.10 28.76
CA LYS A 83 -14.53 -7.17 28.38
C LYS A 83 -13.98 -5.90 27.73
N HIS A 84 -13.02 -5.24 28.38
CA HIS A 84 -12.39 -4.04 27.85
C HIS A 84 -11.70 -4.30 26.51
N LEU A 85 -10.97 -5.42 26.40
CA LEU A 85 -10.34 -5.83 25.13
C LEU A 85 -11.36 -6.06 24.01
N TRP A 86 -12.55 -6.57 24.35
CA TRP A 86 -13.63 -6.67 23.39
C TRP A 86 -14.21 -5.32 23.00
N GLU A 87 -14.43 -4.40 23.94
CA GLU A 87 -14.90 -3.04 23.65
C GLU A 87 -13.96 -2.35 22.65
N GLU A 88 -12.64 -2.38 22.93
CA GLU A 88 -11.61 -1.82 22.05
C GLU A 88 -11.54 -2.53 20.69
N TYR A 89 -11.61 -3.86 20.65
CA TYR A 89 -11.68 -4.61 19.40
C TYR A 89 -12.96 -4.30 18.61
N SER A 90 -14.10 -4.11 19.29
CA SER A 90 -15.39 -3.84 18.67
C SER A 90 -15.44 -2.48 17.98
N ASP A 91 -14.66 -1.50 18.45
CA ASP A 91 -14.47 -0.21 17.81
C ASP A 91 -13.71 -0.33 16.48
N THR A 92 -12.83 -1.33 16.35
CA THR A 92 -12.11 -1.60 15.09
C THR A 92 -12.97 -2.30 14.02
N LEU A 93 -14.14 -2.84 14.40
CA LEU A 93 -15.05 -3.50 13.46
C LEU A 93 -15.77 -2.46 12.60
N HIS A 94 -15.62 -2.55 11.29
CA HIS A 94 -16.22 -1.62 10.34
C HIS A 94 -17.53 -2.17 9.76
N GLU A 95 -18.58 -1.35 9.72
CA GLU A 95 -19.85 -1.70 9.06
C GLU A 95 -19.76 -1.40 7.56
N LEU A 96 -19.84 -2.44 6.73
CA LEU A 96 -19.99 -2.30 5.28
C LEU A 96 -21.46 -2.43 4.89
N LYS A 97 -22.03 -1.33 4.40
CA LYS A 97 -23.36 -1.33 3.76
C LYS A 97 -23.20 -1.78 2.31
N LYS A 98 -23.67 -2.98 2.00
CA LYS A 98 -23.70 -3.50 0.62
C LYS A 98 -25.08 -3.19 0.03
N ALA A 99 -25.10 -2.34 -1.01
CA ALA A 99 -26.30 -2.12 -1.80
C ALA A 99 -26.63 -3.40 -2.56
N SER A 100 -27.66 -4.13 -2.12
CA SER A 100 -28.22 -5.26 -2.86
C SER A 100 -29.23 -4.74 -3.88
N SER A 101 -29.29 -5.35 -5.06
CA SER A 101 -30.13 -4.99 -6.22
C SER A 101 -31.64 -5.14 -6.02
N GLY A 102 -32.13 -5.05 -4.77
CA GLY A 102 -33.52 -5.26 -4.37
C GLY A 102 -33.90 -4.59 -3.05
N GLY A 103 -33.24 -3.50 -2.66
CA GLY A 103 -33.71 -2.62 -1.57
C GLY A 103 -33.42 -3.05 -0.13
N VAL A 104 -32.80 -4.22 0.09
CA VAL A 104 -32.33 -4.63 1.44
C VAL A 104 -30.83 -4.35 1.55
N GLU A 105 -30.46 -3.35 2.35
CA GLU A 105 -29.07 -3.08 2.73
C GLU A 105 -28.56 -4.23 3.62
N LEU A 106 -27.67 -5.07 3.09
CA LEU A 106 -26.95 -6.04 3.92
C LEU A 106 -25.82 -5.30 4.64
N ARG A 107 -25.91 -5.23 5.98
CA ARG A 107 -24.83 -4.75 6.85
C ARG A 107 -23.92 -5.93 7.17
N GLU A 108 -22.77 -5.99 6.51
CA GLU A 108 -21.72 -6.95 6.86
C GLU A 108 -20.70 -6.25 7.76
N LEU A 109 -20.49 -6.77 8.97
CA LEU A 109 -19.42 -6.35 9.87
C LEU A 109 -18.10 -7.01 9.45
N ARG A 110 -17.03 -6.21 9.31
CA ARG A 110 -15.70 -6.70 8.95
C ARG A 110 -14.62 -6.23 9.90
N ALA A 111 -13.65 -7.11 10.13
CA ALA A 111 -12.49 -6.80 10.96
C ALA A 111 -11.43 -6.02 10.17
N THR A 112 -10.96 -4.91 10.74
CA THR A 112 -9.83 -4.12 10.20
C THR A 112 -8.49 -4.56 10.79
N VAL A 113 -8.52 -5.16 11.99
CA VAL A 113 -7.34 -5.66 12.72
C VAL A 113 -7.59 -7.12 13.13
N PRO A 114 -6.56 -8.00 13.11
CA PRO A 114 -6.67 -9.36 13.65
C PRO A 114 -6.97 -9.35 15.15
N ALA A 115 -7.74 -10.32 15.63
CA ALA A 115 -8.08 -10.44 17.05
C ALA A 115 -6.84 -10.64 17.93
N GLU A 116 -5.79 -11.31 17.43
CA GLU A 116 -4.53 -11.54 18.17
C GLU A 116 -3.83 -10.22 18.57
N THR A 117 -4.07 -9.12 17.86
CA THR A 117 -3.45 -7.82 18.19
C THR A 117 -4.02 -7.21 19.46
N MET A 118 -5.30 -7.45 19.76
CA MET A 118 -5.96 -6.97 20.98
C MET A 118 -5.97 -8.04 22.08
N PHE A 119 -6.21 -9.31 21.72
CA PHE A 119 -6.26 -10.44 22.64
C PHE A 119 -4.88 -11.10 22.77
N THR A 120 -3.92 -10.37 23.35
CA THR A 120 -2.55 -10.86 23.52
C THR A 120 -2.42 -11.84 24.69
N ARG A 121 -1.45 -12.74 24.60
CA ARG A 121 -1.12 -13.74 25.64
C ARG A 121 -0.70 -13.06 26.94
N GLU A 122 0.03 -11.96 26.82
CA GLU A 122 0.58 -11.20 27.95
C GLU A 122 -0.52 -10.61 28.85
N VAL A 123 -1.54 -10.00 28.25
CA VAL A 123 -2.64 -9.35 29.00
C VAL A 123 -3.63 -10.38 29.55
N LEU A 124 -3.92 -11.44 28.80
CA LEU A 124 -4.93 -12.43 29.17
C LEU A 124 -4.42 -13.49 30.16
N VAL A 125 -3.13 -13.82 30.09
CA VAL A 125 -2.53 -14.96 30.81
C VAL A 125 -1.43 -14.48 31.76
N ASP A 126 -0.37 -13.85 31.24
CA ASP A 126 0.86 -13.61 32.00
C ASP A 126 0.68 -12.59 33.13
N GLY A 127 -0.04 -11.50 32.87
CA GLY A 127 -0.36 -10.48 33.88
C GLY A 127 -1.25 -10.98 35.02
N ARG A 128 -1.94 -12.13 34.85
CA ARG A 128 -2.92 -12.64 35.83
C ARG A 128 -2.40 -13.82 36.65
N LEU A 129 -1.40 -14.53 36.15
CA LEU A 129 -0.81 -15.70 36.80
C LEU A 129 0.45 -15.39 37.62
N LEU A 130 0.75 -14.10 37.84
CA LEU A 130 1.95 -13.63 38.55
C LEU A 130 3.23 -14.27 37.97
N ASP A 131 3.28 -14.51 36.64
CA ASP A 131 4.28 -15.38 36.00
C ASP A 131 5.72 -15.02 36.41
N GLU A 132 6.01 -13.73 36.56
CA GLU A 132 7.31 -13.23 37.00
C GLU A 132 7.73 -13.72 38.41
N PHE A 133 6.81 -13.73 39.39
CA PHE A 133 7.09 -14.31 40.71
C PHE A 133 7.31 -15.83 40.63
N THR A 134 6.48 -16.51 39.84
CA THR A 134 6.56 -17.97 39.67
C THR A 134 7.84 -18.42 38.98
N ARG A 135 8.41 -17.55 38.15
CA ARG A 135 9.67 -17.79 37.44
C ARG A 135 10.88 -17.82 38.37
N HIS A 136 10.84 -17.04 39.45
CA HIS A 136 11.93 -16.96 40.43
C HIS A 136 11.77 -17.94 41.60
N LEU A 137 10.54 -18.39 41.90
CA LEU A 137 10.24 -19.28 43.01
C LEU A 137 11.06 -20.60 42.99
N PRO A 138 11.27 -21.31 41.87
CA PRO A 138 12.11 -22.50 41.82
C PRO A 138 13.54 -22.24 42.31
N GLY A 139 14.12 -21.08 41.95
CA GLY A 139 15.45 -20.67 42.40
C GLY A 139 15.51 -20.40 43.91
N VAL A 140 14.44 -19.82 44.47
CA VAL A 140 14.32 -19.60 45.92
C VAL A 140 14.19 -20.94 46.66
N LEU A 141 13.40 -21.88 46.15
CA LEU A 141 13.21 -23.20 46.76
C LEU A 141 14.49 -24.04 46.71
N THR A 142 15.23 -24.03 45.60
CA THR A 142 16.52 -24.73 45.51
C THR A 142 17.57 -24.08 46.40
N GLY A 143 17.63 -22.74 46.45
CA GLY A 143 18.50 -22.00 47.36
C GLY A 143 18.24 -22.31 48.83
N LEU A 144 16.96 -22.34 49.24
CA LEU A 144 16.55 -22.77 50.59
C LEU A 144 16.96 -24.23 50.86
N GLY A 145 16.83 -25.12 49.88
CA GLY A 145 17.29 -26.51 49.99
C GLY A 145 18.79 -26.62 50.26
N ILE A 146 19.62 -25.86 49.54
CA ILE A 146 21.08 -25.82 49.73
C ILE A 146 21.43 -25.25 51.11
N ILE A 147 20.80 -24.15 51.52
CA ILE A 147 21.00 -23.55 52.86
C ILE A 147 20.59 -24.55 53.96
N GLY A 148 19.50 -25.28 53.77
CA GLY A 148 19.05 -26.34 54.68
C GLY A 148 20.07 -27.48 54.81
N THR A 149 20.71 -27.89 53.72
CA THR A 149 21.78 -28.90 53.75
C THR A 149 23.00 -28.39 54.51
N PHE A 150 23.47 -27.18 54.22
CA PHE A 150 24.62 -26.59 54.93
C PHE A 150 24.35 -26.42 56.42
N ALA A 151 23.15 -25.99 56.81
CA ALA A 151 22.78 -25.86 58.21
C ALA A 151 22.72 -27.21 58.92
N GLY A 152 22.17 -28.26 58.29
CA GLY A 152 22.16 -29.60 58.87
C GLY A 152 23.56 -30.22 59.00
N LEU A 153 24.47 -29.92 58.06
CA LEU A 153 25.88 -30.30 58.18
C LEU A 153 26.60 -29.57 59.33
N LEU A 154 26.36 -28.26 59.48
CA LEU A 154 26.92 -27.47 60.58
C LEU A 154 26.42 -27.94 61.95
N GLU A 155 25.13 -28.27 62.06
CA GLU A 155 24.53 -28.83 63.28
C GLU A 155 25.09 -30.22 63.60
N GLY A 156 25.23 -31.09 62.58
CA GLY A 156 25.87 -32.39 62.73
C GLY A 156 27.33 -32.29 63.20
N LEU A 157 28.11 -31.39 62.61
CA LEU A 157 29.51 -31.13 62.99
C LEU A 157 29.65 -30.47 64.36
N GLY A 158 28.68 -29.65 64.80
CA GLY A 158 28.67 -29.03 66.12
C GLY A 158 28.60 -30.04 67.27
N SER A 159 28.06 -31.24 67.00
CA SER A 159 28.00 -32.36 67.96
C SER A 159 29.21 -33.30 67.90
N PHE A 160 30.14 -33.10 66.96
CA PHE A 160 31.29 -33.96 66.75
C PHE A 160 32.49 -33.51 67.61
N ASN A 161 32.91 -34.35 68.55
CA ASN A 161 34.07 -34.10 69.41
C ASN A 161 35.20 -35.12 69.15
N PRO A 162 36.32 -34.72 68.51
CA PRO A 162 37.41 -35.63 68.18
C PRO A 162 38.43 -35.88 69.31
N ALA A 163 38.10 -35.56 70.57
CA ALA A 163 39.06 -35.62 71.69
C ALA A 163 39.64 -37.02 71.98
N THR A 164 38.93 -38.12 71.70
CA THR A 164 39.42 -39.50 71.85
C THR A 164 38.81 -40.43 70.79
N ALA A 165 39.51 -41.52 70.41
CA ALA A 165 39.02 -42.47 69.39
C ALA A 165 37.63 -43.06 69.71
N ALA A 166 37.31 -43.29 71.00
CA ALA A 166 36.00 -43.78 71.43
C ALA A 166 34.88 -42.73 71.31
N THR A 167 35.19 -41.45 71.55
CA THR A 167 34.22 -40.34 71.42
C THR A 167 34.01 -39.93 69.96
N ALA A 168 35.04 -40.04 69.12
CA ALA A 168 34.93 -39.84 67.68
C ALA A 168 34.03 -40.88 66.99
N VAL A 169 34.13 -42.16 67.38
CA VAL A 169 33.26 -43.23 66.87
C VAL A 169 31.81 -43.08 67.36
N SER A 170 31.62 -42.61 68.59
CA SER A 170 30.27 -42.36 69.12
C SER A 170 29.59 -41.13 68.51
N GLY A 171 30.38 -40.12 68.09
CA GLY A 171 29.88 -38.92 67.40
C GLY A 171 29.56 -39.13 65.91
N LEU A 172 30.02 -40.24 65.31
CA LEU A 172 29.79 -40.55 63.89
C LEU A 172 28.31 -40.88 63.58
N GLY A 173 27.60 -41.52 64.50
CA GLY A 173 26.19 -41.87 64.33
C GLY A 173 25.29 -40.64 64.18
N PRO A 174 25.26 -39.72 65.17
CA PRO A 174 24.49 -38.48 65.11
C PRO A 174 24.88 -37.58 63.92
N LEU A 175 26.18 -37.54 63.57
CA LEU A 175 26.66 -36.81 62.41
C LEU A 175 26.09 -37.39 61.10
N MET A 176 26.13 -38.71 60.92
CA MET A 176 25.60 -39.38 59.73
C MET A 176 24.08 -39.22 59.60
N GLU A 177 23.37 -39.24 60.74
CA GLU A 177 21.93 -39.04 60.80
C GLU A 177 21.54 -37.59 60.46
N GLY A 178 22.23 -36.59 61.02
CA GLY A 178 22.04 -35.17 60.69
C GLY A 178 22.30 -34.87 59.21
N VAL A 179 23.39 -35.43 58.66
CA VAL A 179 23.70 -35.34 57.22
C VAL A 179 22.56 -35.94 56.39
N LYS A 180 22.12 -37.16 56.70
CA LYS A 180 21.03 -37.85 55.99
C LYS A 180 19.75 -37.01 55.96
N HIS A 181 19.34 -36.43 57.09
CA HIS A 181 18.14 -35.59 57.15
C HIS A 181 18.27 -34.31 56.31
N ALA A 182 19.45 -33.68 56.31
CA ALA A 182 19.72 -32.48 55.51
C ALA A 182 19.69 -32.75 53.99
N PHE A 183 20.15 -33.93 53.57
CA PHE A 183 20.09 -34.36 52.16
C PHE A 183 18.65 -34.66 51.72
N VAL A 184 17.85 -35.34 52.56
CA VAL A 184 16.43 -35.61 52.25
C VAL A 184 15.63 -34.30 52.14
N ALA A 185 15.84 -33.34 53.05
CA ALA A 185 15.18 -32.04 53.00
C ALA A 185 15.49 -31.28 51.70
N SER A 186 16.74 -31.31 51.24
CA SER A 186 17.14 -30.70 49.96
C SER A 186 16.58 -31.43 48.74
N GLY A 187 16.54 -32.77 48.78
CA GLY A 187 15.87 -33.57 47.74
C GLY A 187 14.39 -33.22 47.60
N VAL A 188 13.68 -33.00 48.71
CA VAL A 188 12.28 -32.54 48.69
C VAL A 188 12.18 -31.11 48.15
N ALA A 189 13.07 -30.20 48.54
CA ALA A 189 13.07 -28.82 48.03
C ALA A 189 13.29 -28.75 46.52
N ILE A 190 14.23 -29.54 45.99
CA ILE A 190 14.47 -29.66 44.54
C ILE A 190 13.25 -30.29 43.84
N GLY A 191 12.67 -31.35 44.42
CA GLY A 191 11.46 -31.99 43.90
C GLY A 191 10.28 -31.01 43.81
N CYS A 192 10.06 -30.21 44.85
CA CYS A 192 9.06 -29.14 44.86
C CYS A 192 9.35 -28.08 43.80
N ALA A 193 10.61 -27.64 43.66
CA ALA A 193 11.00 -26.68 42.62
C ALA A 193 10.71 -27.21 41.19
N MET A 194 11.02 -28.48 40.92
CA MET A 194 10.72 -29.12 39.63
C MET A 194 9.21 -29.24 39.40
N ALA A 195 8.44 -29.61 40.42
CA ALA A 195 6.99 -29.68 40.33
C ALA A 195 6.36 -28.32 40.04
N VAL A 196 6.84 -27.25 40.70
CA VAL A 196 6.42 -25.86 40.44
C VAL A 196 6.66 -25.48 38.98
N VAL A 197 7.86 -25.73 38.44
CA VAL A 197 8.19 -25.44 37.02
C VAL A 197 7.31 -26.25 36.07
N PHE A 198 7.14 -27.55 36.33
CA PHE A 198 6.36 -28.42 35.47
C PHE A 198 4.89 -27.98 35.41
N ILE A 199 4.26 -27.76 36.57
CA ILE A 199 2.87 -27.33 36.67
C ILE A 199 2.69 -25.94 36.05
N SER A 200 3.60 -25.00 36.31
CA SER A 200 3.49 -23.64 35.77
C SER A 200 3.57 -23.65 34.24
N ARG A 201 4.57 -24.31 33.67
CA ARG A 201 4.77 -24.41 32.21
C ARG A 201 3.64 -25.16 31.51
N LEU A 202 3.16 -26.27 32.08
CA LEU A 202 2.04 -27.01 31.51
C LEU A 202 0.75 -26.17 31.48
N THR A 203 0.49 -25.42 32.55
CA THR A 203 -0.69 -24.56 32.66
C THR A 203 -0.63 -23.38 31.69
N LEU A 204 0.54 -22.73 31.55
CA LEU A 204 0.74 -21.65 30.57
C LEU A 204 0.55 -22.14 29.14
N ALA A 205 1.13 -23.29 28.78
CA ALA A 205 0.96 -23.88 27.46
C ALA A 205 -0.52 -24.16 27.15
N TYR A 206 -1.27 -24.64 28.13
CA TYR A 206 -2.71 -24.86 28.00
C TYR A 206 -3.49 -23.55 27.79
N PHE A 207 -3.21 -22.51 28.58
CA PHE A 207 -3.89 -21.22 28.42
C PHE A 207 -3.51 -20.49 27.13
N TYR A 208 -2.28 -20.58 26.66
CA TYR A 208 -1.89 -20.02 25.36
C TYR A 208 -2.67 -20.67 24.21
N SER A 209 -2.85 -21.99 24.25
CA SER A 209 -3.68 -22.69 23.26
C SER A 209 -5.15 -22.27 23.33
N MET A 210 -5.68 -21.99 24.53
CA MET A 210 -7.03 -21.45 24.68
C MET A 210 -7.15 -20.02 24.12
N VAL A 211 -6.18 -19.15 24.36
CA VAL A 211 -6.16 -17.78 23.79
C VAL A 211 -6.12 -17.84 22.27
N GLU A 212 -5.28 -18.71 21.70
CA GLU A 212 -5.21 -18.91 20.24
C GLU A 212 -6.53 -19.45 19.68
N THR A 213 -7.18 -20.37 20.39
CA THR A 213 -8.51 -20.86 19.99
C THR A 213 -9.54 -19.72 20.04
N LEU A 214 -9.48 -18.87 21.06
CA LEU A 214 -10.36 -17.71 21.20
C LEU A 214 -10.16 -16.72 20.04
N THR A 215 -8.91 -16.33 19.74
CA THR A 215 -8.60 -15.40 18.64
C THR A 215 -9.05 -15.95 17.30
N GLN A 216 -8.78 -17.23 17.01
CA GLN A 216 -9.23 -17.89 15.78
C GLN A 216 -10.76 -17.90 15.65
N ILE A 217 -11.50 -18.09 16.75
CA ILE A 217 -12.96 -18.04 16.72
C ILE A 217 -13.45 -16.61 16.43
N ILE A 218 -12.85 -15.61 17.07
CA ILE A 218 -13.16 -14.18 16.84
C ILE A 218 -12.88 -13.80 15.39
N ASP A 219 -11.70 -14.13 14.86
CA ASP A 219 -11.33 -13.85 13.47
C ASP A 219 -12.23 -14.61 12.47
N SER A 220 -12.74 -15.78 12.86
CA SER A 220 -13.68 -16.52 12.01
C SER A 220 -15.11 -15.96 12.02
N LEU A 221 -15.45 -15.08 12.95
CA LEU A 221 -16.76 -14.43 13.03
C LEU A 221 -16.88 -13.25 12.05
N TYR A 222 -15.77 -12.60 11.73
CA TYR A 222 -15.75 -11.41 10.88
C TYR A 222 -14.79 -11.59 9.71
N ALA A 223 -15.26 -11.33 8.48
CA ALA A 223 -14.39 -11.36 7.32
C ALA A 223 -13.32 -10.25 7.42
N THR A 224 -12.06 -10.59 7.14
CA THR A 224 -10.93 -9.66 7.11
C THR A 224 -10.92 -8.83 5.81
N GLY A 225 -10.09 -7.79 5.75
CA GLY A 225 -9.77 -7.10 4.50
C GLY A 225 -10.68 -5.93 4.13
N ALA A 226 -11.33 -5.27 5.10
CA ALA A 226 -12.07 -4.04 4.83
C ALA A 226 -11.17 -2.98 4.13
N GLY A 227 -9.95 -2.78 4.62
CA GLY A 227 -8.99 -1.82 4.03
C GLY A 227 -8.55 -2.16 2.60
N GLU A 228 -8.27 -3.43 2.31
CA GLU A 228 -7.85 -3.88 0.97
C GLU A 228 -8.97 -3.77 -0.05
N GLU A 229 -10.22 -4.04 0.35
CA GLU A 229 -11.37 -3.85 -0.53
C GLU A 229 -11.69 -2.36 -0.74
N TYR A 230 -11.51 -1.50 0.27
CA TYR A 230 -11.59 -0.04 0.08
C TYR A 230 -10.53 0.45 -0.89
N LEU A 231 -9.28 -0.02 -0.76
CA LEU A 231 -8.21 0.26 -1.73
C LEU A 231 -8.59 -0.24 -3.13
N SER A 232 -9.09 -1.47 -3.24
CA SER A 232 -9.54 -2.02 -4.53
C SER A 232 -10.71 -1.24 -5.13
N ARG A 233 -11.68 -0.81 -4.31
CA ARG A 233 -12.81 0.02 -4.75
C ARG A 233 -12.37 1.42 -5.14
N LEU A 234 -11.44 2.02 -4.39
CA LEU A 234 -10.84 3.31 -4.71
C LEU A 234 -10.07 3.24 -6.03
N VAL A 235 -9.28 2.18 -6.22
CA VAL A 235 -8.57 1.90 -7.49
C VAL A 235 -9.58 1.72 -8.62
N LYS A 236 -10.62 0.89 -8.46
CA LYS A 236 -11.67 0.72 -9.48
C LYS A 236 -12.45 1.99 -9.77
N ALA A 237 -12.69 2.82 -8.76
CA ALA A 237 -13.31 4.13 -8.93
C ALA A 237 -12.38 5.08 -9.70
N SER A 238 -11.07 5.03 -9.41
CA SER A 238 -10.05 5.79 -10.13
C SER A 238 -9.91 5.33 -11.57
N GLU A 239 -9.85 4.03 -11.85
CA GLU A 239 -9.82 3.45 -13.20
C GLU A 239 -11.06 3.86 -14.00
N ARG A 240 -12.26 3.81 -13.38
CA ARG A 240 -13.49 4.29 -14.01
C ARG A 240 -13.47 5.80 -14.25
N ASN A 241 -12.90 6.57 -13.33
CA ASN A 241 -12.79 8.01 -13.48
C ASN A 241 -11.81 8.39 -14.60
N GLU A 242 -10.71 7.66 -14.74
CA GLU A 242 -9.76 7.81 -15.85
C GLU A 242 -10.41 7.47 -17.19
N ALA A 243 -11.17 6.37 -17.26
CA ALA A 243 -11.94 6.00 -18.45
C ALA A 243 -12.99 7.07 -18.82
N ASN A 244 -13.75 7.57 -17.84
CA ASN A 244 -14.70 8.67 -18.05
C ASN A 244 -14.00 9.97 -18.46
N THR A 245 -12.83 10.28 -17.90
CA THR A 245 -12.04 11.46 -18.24
C THR A 245 -11.50 11.35 -19.67
N SER A 246 -11.06 10.16 -20.10
CA SER A 246 -10.66 9.94 -21.49
C SER A 246 -11.85 10.09 -22.44
N GLN A 247 -13.02 9.54 -22.10
CA GLN A 247 -14.23 9.74 -22.90
C GLN A 247 -14.65 11.21 -22.98
N LEU A 248 -14.60 11.94 -21.86
CA LEU A 248 -14.88 13.37 -21.85
C LEU A 248 -13.87 14.13 -22.71
N LYS A 249 -12.59 13.78 -22.64
CA LYS A 249 -11.53 14.37 -23.48
C LYS A 249 -11.81 14.11 -24.96
N ASP A 250 -12.13 12.87 -25.35
CA ASP A 250 -12.40 12.52 -26.74
C ASP A 250 -13.69 13.21 -27.26
N ALA A 251 -14.75 13.22 -26.46
CA ALA A 251 -15.99 13.92 -26.78
C ALA A 251 -15.78 15.44 -26.91
N LEU A 252 -15.03 16.06 -25.99
CA LEU A 252 -14.74 17.49 -26.03
C LEU A 252 -13.90 17.86 -27.25
N VAL A 253 -12.90 17.04 -27.60
CA VAL A 253 -12.05 17.25 -28.78
C VAL A 253 -12.86 17.11 -30.06
N GLU A 254 -13.74 16.12 -30.15
CA GLU A 254 -14.61 15.95 -31.32
C GLU A 254 -15.61 17.11 -31.47
N ASP A 255 -16.21 17.56 -30.37
CA ASP A 255 -17.18 18.65 -30.40
C ASP A 255 -16.51 20.01 -30.70
N LEU A 256 -15.31 20.27 -30.18
CA LEU A 256 -14.49 21.43 -30.55
C LEU A 256 -14.12 21.40 -32.04
N ASN A 257 -13.74 20.24 -32.56
CA ASN A 257 -13.37 20.10 -33.97
C ASN A 257 -14.58 20.31 -34.88
N LYS A 258 -15.75 19.78 -34.51
CA LYS A 258 -17.03 20.05 -35.20
C LYS A 258 -17.42 21.53 -35.13
N MET A 259 -17.28 22.17 -33.98
CA MET A 259 -17.63 23.59 -33.82
C MET A 259 -16.69 24.49 -34.64
N MET A 260 -15.39 24.23 -34.63
CA MET A 260 -14.40 24.93 -35.45
C MET A 260 -14.65 24.72 -36.94
N THR A 261 -14.92 23.48 -37.37
CA THR A 261 -15.24 23.17 -38.77
C THR A 261 -16.52 23.88 -39.21
N ASN A 262 -17.59 23.83 -38.40
CA ASN A 262 -18.83 24.56 -38.70
C ASN A 262 -18.66 26.08 -38.73
N LEU A 263 -17.80 26.64 -37.87
CA LEU A 263 -17.46 28.06 -37.87
C LEU A 263 -16.72 28.45 -39.15
N VAL A 264 -15.73 27.66 -39.56
CA VAL A 264 -14.97 27.87 -40.79
C VAL A 264 -15.87 27.72 -42.01
N ASP A 265 -16.71 26.70 -42.08
CA ASP A 265 -17.66 26.49 -43.18
C ASP A 265 -18.68 27.64 -43.26
N ARG A 266 -19.22 28.09 -42.12
CA ARG A 266 -20.10 29.28 -42.09
C ARG A 266 -19.37 30.55 -42.49
N GLN A 267 -18.12 30.72 -42.09
CA GLN A 267 -17.32 31.88 -42.45
C GLN A 267 -16.99 31.88 -43.96
N ILE A 268 -16.62 30.73 -44.52
CA ILE A 268 -16.37 30.55 -45.96
C ILE A 268 -17.66 30.80 -46.74
N ALA A 269 -18.79 30.23 -46.34
CA ALA A 269 -20.08 30.46 -47.00
C ALA A 269 -20.51 31.93 -46.92
N ALA A 270 -20.31 32.59 -45.77
CA ALA A 270 -20.58 34.02 -45.62
C ALA A 270 -19.62 34.87 -46.48
N HIS A 271 -18.36 34.47 -46.60
CA HIS A 271 -17.36 35.14 -47.44
C HIS A 271 -17.66 34.95 -48.93
N GLU A 272 -18.08 33.75 -49.35
CA GLU A 272 -18.50 33.46 -50.71
C GLU A 272 -19.76 34.24 -51.07
N ALA A 273 -20.77 34.26 -50.20
CA ALA A 273 -21.97 35.09 -50.36
C ALA A 273 -21.64 36.58 -50.42
N ALA A 274 -20.71 37.06 -49.60
CA ALA A 274 -20.23 38.44 -49.65
C ALA A 274 -19.46 38.73 -50.95
N THR A 275 -18.70 37.76 -51.49
CA THR A 275 -17.95 37.89 -52.74
C THR A 275 -18.89 37.89 -53.96
N VAL A 276 -19.93 37.05 -53.96
CA VAL A 276 -20.99 37.07 -54.98
C VAL A 276 -21.78 38.37 -54.92
N ALA A 277 -22.18 38.83 -53.73
CA ALA A 277 -22.86 40.11 -53.56
C ALA A 277 -21.97 41.30 -53.97
N LEU A 278 -20.66 41.19 -53.76
CA LEU A 278 -19.67 42.15 -54.26
C LEU A 278 -19.60 42.13 -55.79
N GLY A 279 -19.57 40.94 -56.40
CA GLY A 279 -19.59 40.75 -57.84
C GLY A 279 -20.86 41.31 -58.49
N ASP A 280 -22.03 41.08 -57.89
CA ASP A 280 -23.30 41.63 -58.35
C ASP A 280 -23.38 43.14 -58.20
N ARG A 281 -22.87 43.70 -57.08
CA ARG A 281 -22.83 45.15 -56.87
C ARG A 281 -21.82 45.86 -57.76
N ILE A 282 -20.68 45.24 -58.03
CA ILE A 282 -19.71 45.75 -59.01
C ILE A 282 -20.30 45.62 -60.42
N GLY A 283 -20.95 44.50 -60.75
CA GLY A 283 -21.63 44.28 -62.03
C GLY A 283 -22.74 45.30 -62.28
N GLN A 284 -23.63 45.53 -61.29
CA GLN A 284 -24.64 46.59 -61.35
C GLN A 284 -24.04 47.98 -61.31
N GLY A 285 -22.98 48.21 -60.53
CA GLY A 285 -22.28 49.51 -60.46
C GLY A 285 -21.60 49.88 -61.78
N ILE A 286 -21.00 48.90 -62.47
CA ILE A 286 -20.41 49.05 -63.80
C ILE A 286 -21.50 49.17 -64.85
N ALA A 287 -22.53 48.33 -64.82
CA ALA A 287 -23.65 48.40 -65.76
C ALA A 287 -24.37 49.75 -65.65
N THR A 288 -24.71 50.22 -64.45
CA THR A 288 -25.44 51.48 -64.26
C THR A 288 -24.51 52.69 -64.39
N GLY A 289 -23.29 52.60 -63.88
CA GLY A 289 -22.29 53.67 -63.87
C GLY A 289 -21.59 53.91 -65.21
N ILE A 290 -21.55 52.91 -66.12
CA ILE A 290 -20.95 53.04 -67.45
C ILE A 290 -22.01 53.06 -68.56
N ALA A 291 -23.17 52.37 -68.41
CA ALA A 291 -24.17 52.36 -69.49
C ALA A 291 -24.84 53.73 -69.68
N GLU A 292 -25.13 54.49 -68.62
CA GLU A 292 -25.76 55.81 -68.78
C GLU A 292 -24.80 56.83 -69.44
N PRO A 293 -23.52 56.92 -69.05
CA PRO A 293 -22.54 57.75 -69.76
C PRO A 293 -22.23 57.26 -71.19
N MET A 294 -22.18 55.95 -71.45
CA MET A 294 -22.01 55.40 -72.80
C MET A 294 -23.21 55.67 -73.72
N LYS A 295 -24.42 55.61 -73.17
CA LYS A 295 -25.64 55.96 -73.90
C LYS A 295 -25.67 57.46 -74.22
N LYS A 296 -25.35 58.31 -73.25
CA LYS A 296 -25.20 59.76 -73.47
C LYS A 296 -24.08 60.09 -74.45
N PHE A 297 -22.98 59.32 -74.46
CA PHE A 297 -21.92 59.42 -75.47
C PHE A 297 -22.43 59.02 -76.86
N GLY A 298 -23.18 57.92 -76.98
CA GLY A 298 -23.80 57.49 -78.23
C GLY A 298 -24.81 58.51 -78.78
N ASP A 299 -25.70 59.01 -77.92
CA ASP A 299 -26.68 60.05 -78.27
C ASP A 299 -25.98 61.37 -78.70
N ALA A 300 -24.88 61.73 -78.03
CA ALA A 300 -24.05 62.88 -78.40
C ALA A 300 -23.26 62.66 -79.70
N MET A 301 -22.80 61.44 -79.98
CA MET A 301 -22.11 61.09 -81.23
C MET A 301 -23.06 61.08 -82.43
N GLU A 302 -24.31 60.65 -82.22
CA GLU A 302 -25.40 60.70 -83.20
C GLU A 302 -25.87 62.15 -83.46
N ALA A 303 -25.90 63.00 -82.44
CA ALA A 303 -26.15 64.44 -82.59
C ALA A 303 -24.98 65.18 -83.30
N ASN A 304 -23.74 64.74 -83.09
CA ASN A 304 -22.54 65.36 -83.67
C ASN A 304 -22.24 64.90 -85.12
N ALA A 305 -22.95 63.89 -85.64
CA ALA A 305 -22.96 63.57 -87.07
C ALA A 305 -23.52 64.71 -87.95
N LYS A 306 -24.08 65.77 -87.34
CA LYS A 306 -24.61 66.96 -88.02
C LYS A 306 -23.89 68.30 -87.74
N GLY A 307 -22.73 68.33 -87.04
CA GLY A 307 -21.83 69.50 -87.12
C GLY A 307 -20.96 69.83 -85.90
N ASN A 308 -19.69 70.18 -86.19
CA ASN A 308 -18.63 70.79 -85.37
C ASN A 308 -17.90 69.93 -84.31
N GLY A 309 -16.77 69.34 -84.73
CA GLY A 309 -15.85 68.49 -83.96
C GLY A 309 -14.97 69.15 -82.88
N GLN A 310 -15.36 70.30 -82.30
CA GLN A 310 -14.63 70.93 -81.17
C GLN A 310 -15.25 70.65 -79.79
N GLN A 311 -16.43 70.03 -79.71
CA GLN A 311 -17.10 69.72 -78.43
C GLN A 311 -16.72 68.35 -77.81
N VAL A 312 -15.93 67.52 -78.50
CA VAL A 312 -15.62 66.15 -78.06
C VAL A 312 -14.57 66.14 -76.94
N GLU A 313 -13.65 67.10 -76.92
CA GLU A 313 -12.52 67.14 -75.97
C GLU A 313 -12.98 67.43 -74.52
N GLY A 314 -13.86 68.43 -74.32
CA GLY A 314 -14.44 68.73 -73.00
C GLY A 314 -15.49 67.70 -72.52
N MET A 315 -16.09 66.94 -73.44
CA MET A 315 -17.04 65.87 -73.09
C MET A 315 -16.32 64.63 -72.57
N LEU A 316 -15.14 64.32 -73.11
CA LEU A 316 -14.25 63.28 -72.58
C LEU A 316 -13.69 63.67 -71.21
N GLU A 317 -13.32 64.93 -71.00
CA GLU A 317 -12.88 65.43 -69.69
C GLU A 317 -14.01 65.34 -68.65
N THR A 318 -15.24 65.68 -69.02
CA THR A 318 -16.43 65.54 -68.16
C THR A 318 -16.75 64.07 -67.87
N LEU A 319 -16.59 63.18 -68.85
CA LEU A 319 -16.76 61.74 -68.68
C LEU A 319 -15.69 61.13 -67.78
N LEU A 320 -14.42 61.50 -67.94
CA LEU A 320 -13.32 61.05 -67.09
C LEU A 320 -13.47 61.57 -65.66
N THR A 321 -13.87 62.83 -65.50
CA THR A 321 -14.13 63.43 -64.18
C THR A 321 -15.34 62.77 -63.50
N GLY A 322 -16.42 62.53 -64.25
CA GLY A 322 -17.60 61.82 -63.76
C GLY A 322 -17.30 60.36 -63.41
N PHE A 323 -16.46 59.68 -64.20
CA PHE A 323 -16.01 58.33 -63.93
C PHE A 323 -15.09 58.28 -62.71
N MET A 324 -14.11 59.19 -62.58
CA MET A 324 -13.24 59.28 -61.40
C MET A 324 -14.03 59.59 -60.13
N ALA A 325 -14.98 60.52 -60.18
CA ALA A 325 -15.84 60.82 -59.04
C ALA A 325 -16.69 59.61 -58.62
N LYS A 326 -17.22 58.84 -59.59
CA LYS A 326 -18.00 57.62 -59.30
C LYS A 326 -17.11 56.48 -58.79
N LEU A 327 -15.88 56.36 -59.28
CA LEU A 327 -14.91 55.37 -58.86
C LEU A 327 -14.41 55.67 -57.44
N GLU A 328 -14.17 56.94 -57.11
CA GLU A 328 -13.82 57.40 -55.77
C GLU A 328 -14.97 57.25 -54.77
N ASP A 329 -16.22 57.49 -55.16
CA ASP A 329 -17.40 57.26 -54.32
C ASP A 329 -17.61 55.74 -54.05
N THR A 330 -17.46 54.91 -55.09
CA THR A 330 -17.64 53.46 -54.98
C THR A 330 -16.52 52.82 -54.16
N PHE A 331 -15.25 53.10 -54.47
CA PHE A 331 -14.11 52.54 -53.74
C PHE A 331 -13.93 53.18 -52.35
N GLY A 332 -14.18 54.48 -52.21
CA GLY A 332 -14.10 55.21 -50.95
C GLY A 332 -15.20 54.86 -49.96
N GLY A 333 -16.41 54.53 -50.44
CA GLY A 333 -17.50 53.98 -49.63
C GLY A 333 -17.23 52.54 -49.19
N GLN A 334 -16.68 51.70 -50.08
CA GLN A 334 -16.36 50.31 -49.80
C GLN A 334 -15.20 50.16 -48.78
N MET A 335 -14.15 50.97 -48.90
CA MET A 335 -13.02 51.00 -47.95
C MET A 335 -13.44 51.43 -46.55
N ARG A 336 -14.39 52.37 -46.43
CA ARG A 336 -14.99 52.75 -45.14
C ARG A 336 -15.76 51.59 -44.51
N GLY A 337 -16.53 50.83 -45.29
CA GLY A 337 -17.25 49.66 -44.80
C GLY A 337 -16.33 48.52 -44.31
N ILE A 338 -15.20 48.29 -45.00
CA ILE A 338 -14.19 47.30 -44.57
C ILE A 338 -13.53 47.72 -43.26
N ASN A 339 -13.22 49.01 -43.10
CA ASN A 339 -12.64 49.54 -41.86
C ASN A 339 -13.61 49.37 -40.67
N GLU A 340 -14.90 49.65 -40.89
CA GLU A 340 -15.95 49.47 -39.88
C GLU A 340 -16.17 47.99 -39.47
N GLN A 341 -16.04 47.06 -40.41
CA GLN A 341 -16.10 45.61 -40.11
C GLN A 341 -14.87 45.13 -39.33
N MET A 342 -13.68 45.62 -39.68
CA MET A 342 -12.44 45.30 -38.96
C MET A 342 -12.48 45.81 -37.51
N GLN A 343 -13.08 46.99 -37.30
CA GLN A 343 -13.27 47.60 -35.99
C GLN A 343 -14.29 46.81 -35.14
N ARG A 344 -15.40 46.36 -35.74
CA ARG A 344 -16.35 45.44 -35.09
C ARG A 344 -15.72 44.11 -34.69
N SER A 345 -14.80 43.56 -35.49
CA SER A 345 -14.04 42.36 -35.12
C SER A 345 -13.09 42.59 -33.94
N MET A 346 -12.50 43.79 -33.82
CA MET A 346 -11.70 44.15 -32.65
C MET A 346 -12.54 44.27 -31.37
N ASP A 347 -13.73 44.87 -31.45
CA ASP A 347 -14.64 45.00 -30.30
C ASP A 347 -15.09 43.64 -29.72
N VAL A 348 -15.38 42.67 -30.59
CA VAL A 348 -15.73 41.30 -30.16
C VAL A 348 -14.56 40.63 -29.43
N MET A 349 -13.32 40.87 -29.87
CA MET A 349 -12.10 40.38 -29.21
C MET A 349 -11.90 41.01 -27.82
N THR A 350 -12.20 42.31 -27.66
CA THR A 350 -12.14 43.01 -26.36
C THR A 350 -13.23 42.53 -25.39
N SER A 351 -14.42 42.17 -25.91
CA SER A 351 -15.51 41.61 -25.10
C SER A 351 -15.15 40.25 -24.48
N VAL A 352 -14.43 39.39 -25.20
CA VAL A 352 -13.99 38.07 -24.68
C VAL A 352 -13.01 38.23 -23.52
N GLN A 353 -12.11 39.21 -23.59
CA GLN A 353 -11.17 39.53 -22.50
C GLN A 353 -11.91 40.02 -21.24
N THR A 354 -12.92 40.85 -21.41
CA THR A 354 -13.71 41.43 -20.31
C THR A 354 -14.50 40.35 -19.56
N SER A 355 -15.09 39.40 -20.27
CA SER A 355 -15.83 38.28 -19.66
C SER A 355 -14.95 37.39 -18.78
N LEU A 356 -13.70 37.12 -19.17
CA LEU A 356 -12.73 36.36 -18.36
C LEU A 356 -12.35 37.10 -17.06
N GLN A 357 -12.28 38.42 -17.11
CA GLN A 357 -11.94 39.27 -15.97
C GLN A 357 -13.10 39.37 -14.95
N SER A 358 -14.34 39.39 -15.43
CA SER A 358 -15.54 39.33 -14.58
C SER A 358 -15.61 38.02 -13.79
N LEU A 359 -15.32 36.90 -14.45
CA LEU A 359 -15.37 35.57 -13.85
C LEU A 359 -14.36 35.41 -12.69
N LEU A 360 -13.19 36.03 -12.80
CA LEU A 360 -12.20 36.12 -11.72
C LEU A 360 -12.63 36.99 -10.54
N THR A 361 -13.46 38.01 -10.79
CA THR A 361 -13.94 38.95 -9.77
C THR A 361 -15.04 38.34 -8.92
N ASP A 362 -15.97 37.60 -9.53
CA ASP A 362 -17.04 36.87 -8.82
C ASP A 362 -16.50 35.81 -7.85
N ILE A 363 -15.42 35.12 -8.24
CA ILE A 363 -14.73 34.14 -7.37
C ILE A 363 -14.19 34.82 -6.10
N LYS A 364 -13.65 36.03 -6.22
CA LYS A 364 -13.10 36.77 -5.09
C LYS A 364 -14.19 37.25 -4.13
N ALA A 365 -15.30 37.78 -4.65
CA ALA A 365 -16.43 38.25 -3.87
C ALA A 365 -17.12 37.13 -3.07
N THR A 366 -17.24 35.94 -3.67
CA THR A 366 -17.86 34.78 -3.02
C THR A 366 -17.08 34.31 -1.78
N ASN A 367 -15.74 34.43 -1.82
CA ASN A 367 -14.87 34.00 -0.72
C ASN A 367 -14.93 34.96 0.48
N GLU A 368 -15.07 36.26 0.22
CA GLU A 368 -15.22 37.30 1.26
C GLU A 368 -16.57 37.18 1.99
N HIS A 369 -17.63 36.87 1.26
CA HIS A 369 -18.98 36.76 1.79
C HIS A 369 -19.15 35.55 2.75
N ALA A 370 -18.42 34.46 2.50
CA ALA A 370 -18.41 33.28 3.36
C ALA A 370 -17.72 33.53 4.71
N SER A 371 -16.64 34.33 4.73
CA SER A 371 -15.88 34.65 5.94
C SER A 371 -16.68 35.54 6.91
N ASN A 372 -17.39 36.55 6.40
CA ASN A 372 -18.21 37.45 7.21
C ASN A 372 -19.40 36.74 7.86
N GLN A 373 -20.01 35.77 7.18
CA GLN A 373 -21.15 35.02 7.72
C GLN A 373 -20.76 34.13 8.91
N PHE A 374 -19.51 33.66 8.93
CA PHE A 374 -18.98 32.83 10.02
C PHE A 374 -18.76 33.64 11.31
N SER A 375 -18.25 34.88 11.20
CA SER A 375 -18.06 35.77 12.35
C SER A 375 -19.39 36.15 13.02
N GLY A 376 -20.43 36.45 12.24
CA GLY A 376 -21.74 36.83 12.80
C GLY A 376 -22.38 35.73 13.65
N LYS A 377 -22.24 34.46 13.24
CA LYS A 377 -22.77 33.34 14.04
C LYS A 377 -22.03 33.10 15.35
N LEU A 378 -20.76 33.49 15.44
CA LEU A 378 -19.96 33.36 16.65
C LEU A 378 -20.36 34.41 17.71
N GLU A 379 -20.70 35.62 17.26
CA GLU A 379 -21.16 36.72 18.12
C GLU A 379 -22.51 36.40 18.79
N ASP A 380 -23.46 35.85 18.03
CA ASP A 380 -24.78 35.45 18.57
C ASP A 380 -24.66 34.36 19.66
N ALA A 381 -23.76 33.39 19.46
CA ALA A 381 -23.53 32.30 20.43
C ALA A 381 -22.95 32.82 21.77
N MET A 382 -22.06 33.81 21.71
CA MET A 382 -21.47 34.44 22.90
C MET A 382 -22.50 35.21 23.73
N LYS A 383 -23.43 35.90 23.06
CA LYS A 383 -24.47 36.69 23.72
C LYS A 383 -25.46 35.82 24.48
N GLN A 384 -25.83 34.67 23.91
CA GLN A 384 -26.76 33.72 24.51
C GLN A 384 -26.18 33.01 25.74
N ALA A 385 -24.86 32.83 25.81
CA ALA A 385 -24.18 32.29 26.98
C ALA A 385 -24.18 33.25 28.18
N ALA A 386 -24.08 34.56 27.93
CA ALA A 386 -24.09 35.58 28.98
C ALA A 386 -25.46 35.71 29.67
N GLU A 387 -26.57 35.60 28.93
CA GLU A 387 -27.93 35.68 29.48
C GLU A 387 -28.25 34.51 30.42
N ASN A 388 -27.76 33.30 30.12
CA ASN A 388 -27.97 32.12 30.96
C ASN A 388 -27.28 32.22 32.34
N GLN A 389 -26.21 33.00 32.46
CA GLN A 389 -25.43 33.12 33.69
C GLN A 389 -26.12 34.02 34.73
N GLN A 390 -26.91 34.99 34.28
CA GLN A 390 -27.61 35.94 35.14
C GLN A 390 -28.83 35.30 35.83
N LEU A 391 -29.55 34.42 35.14
CA LEU A 391 -30.72 33.69 35.66
C LEU A 391 -30.38 32.81 36.89
N LEU A 392 -29.19 32.21 36.91
CA LEU A 392 -28.71 31.38 38.02
C LEU A 392 -28.46 32.19 39.31
N THR A 393 -28.16 33.48 39.19
CA THR A 393 -27.83 34.34 40.35
C THR A 393 -29.08 34.77 41.12
N ASP A 394 -30.21 34.95 40.44
CA ASP A 394 -31.46 35.38 41.08
C ASP A 394 -32.14 34.25 41.89
N GLN A 395 -32.05 33.00 41.43
CA GLN A 395 -32.61 31.85 42.17
C GLN A 395 -31.95 31.63 43.54
N MET A 396 -30.66 31.94 43.67
CA MET A 396 -29.90 31.81 44.92
C MET A 396 -30.34 32.80 46.01
N ARG A 397 -30.82 34.00 45.65
CA ARG A 397 -31.28 35.00 46.64
C ARG A 397 -32.58 34.60 47.32
N GLN A 398 -33.47 33.93 46.60
CA GLN A 398 -34.80 33.58 47.09
C GLN A 398 -34.73 32.51 48.18
N PHE A 399 -33.83 31.54 48.05
CA PHE A 399 -33.61 30.45 49.01
C PHE A 399 -33.20 30.95 50.42
N VAL A 400 -32.41 32.03 50.50
CA VAL A 400 -31.89 32.56 51.77
C VAL A 400 -32.98 33.29 52.59
N GLN A 401 -34.02 33.81 51.93
CA GLN A 401 -35.10 34.53 52.61
C GLN A 401 -36.07 33.58 53.34
N ASP A 402 -36.35 32.41 52.77
CA ASP A 402 -37.24 31.42 53.38
C ASP A 402 -36.66 30.84 54.68
N PHE A 403 -35.33 30.73 54.78
CA PHE A 403 -34.65 30.20 55.97
C PHE A 403 -34.77 31.10 57.21
N ARG A 404 -34.81 32.43 57.04
CA ARG A 404 -34.89 33.39 58.16
C ARG A 404 -36.24 33.37 58.88
N LYS A 405 -37.32 32.98 58.19
CA LYS A 405 -38.68 33.02 58.71
C LYS A 405 -38.92 31.95 59.78
N LEU A 406 -38.28 30.78 59.65
CA LEU A 406 -38.46 29.62 60.52
C LEU A 406 -37.88 29.81 61.94
N ILE A 407 -36.87 30.68 62.10
CA ILE A 407 -36.14 30.86 63.37
C ILE A 407 -36.90 31.75 64.38
N THR A 408 -37.77 32.64 63.90
CA THR A 408 -38.40 33.67 64.74
C THR A 408 -39.57 33.11 65.57
N GLU A 409 -40.12 31.96 65.17
CA GLU A 409 -41.34 31.37 65.74
C GLU A 409 -41.07 30.54 67.02
N GLU A 410 -39.88 29.94 67.15
CA GLU A 410 -39.47 29.12 68.30
C GLU A 410 -39.05 29.94 69.55
N GLN A 411 -38.67 31.22 69.37
CA GLN A 411 -38.13 32.05 70.45
C GLN A 411 -39.15 32.49 71.51
N ASN A 412 -40.44 32.54 71.16
CA ASN A 412 -41.48 33.06 72.06
C ASN A 412 -41.91 32.09 73.16
N LYS A 413 -41.63 30.78 73.01
CA LYS A 413 -41.98 29.75 73.99
C LYS A 413 -41.01 29.68 75.18
N SER A 414 -39.79 30.20 75.02
CA SER A 414 -38.69 30.09 75.98
C SER A 414 -38.75 31.11 77.13
N LYS A 415 -39.64 32.10 77.08
CA LYS A 415 -39.59 33.29 77.97
C LYS A 415 -40.22 33.06 79.36
N GLN A 416 -41.11 32.07 79.52
CA GLN A 416 -41.80 31.80 80.79
C GLN A 416 -40.99 30.93 81.76
N THR A 417 -40.04 30.15 81.26
CA THR A 417 -39.17 29.28 82.08
C THR A 417 -37.93 30.02 82.61
N MET A 418 -37.72 31.28 82.21
CA MET A 418 -36.53 32.09 82.47
C MET A 418 -36.48 32.67 83.89
N ASP A 419 -37.63 32.97 84.50
CA ASP A 419 -37.68 33.74 85.76
C ASP A 419 -37.26 32.92 87.00
N ASP A 420 -37.45 31.60 86.98
CA ASP A 420 -37.04 30.70 88.09
C ASP A 420 -35.53 30.37 88.07
N ALA A 421 -34.86 30.58 86.93
CA ALA A 421 -33.43 30.28 86.75
C ALA A 421 -32.50 31.41 87.25
N ILE A 422 -32.98 32.66 87.31
CA ILE A 422 -32.17 33.85 87.61
C ILE A 422 -31.57 33.83 89.02
N MET A 423 -32.23 33.19 89.98
CA MET A 423 -31.74 33.10 91.36
C MET A 423 -30.58 32.09 91.52
N LYS A 424 -30.42 31.15 90.57
CA LYS A 424 -29.33 30.16 90.53
C LYS A 424 -28.11 30.68 89.76
N VAL A 425 -28.33 31.54 88.75
CA VAL A 425 -27.32 32.12 87.85
C VAL A 425 -26.32 33.04 88.57
N LEU A 426 -26.73 33.75 89.63
CA LEU A 426 -25.83 34.67 90.34
C LEU A 426 -24.65 33.97 91.04
N GLY A 427 -24.81 32.70 91.44
CA GLY A 427 -23.71 31.89 91.97
C GLY A 427 -22.77 31.36 90.88
N ASP A 428 -23.34 30.95 89.74
CA ASP A 428 -22.58 30.34 88.64
C ASP A 428 -21.81 31.37 87.79
N VAL A 429 -22.25 32.63 87.72
CA VAL A 429 -21.57 33.71 86.95
C VAL A 429 -20.20 34.07 87.53
N SER A 430 -20.03 34.01 88.86
CA SER A 430 -18.74 34.29 89.49
C SER A 430 -17.69 33.22 89.21
N LEU A 431 -18.11 31.94 89.13
CA LEU A 431 -17.27 30.83 88.70
C LEU A 431 -17.02 30.84 87.18
N GLY A 432 -18.02 31.28 86.40
CA GLY A 432 -17.94 31.43 84.96
C GLY A 432 -16.92 32.48 84.51
N MET A 433 -16.81 33.62 85.18
CA MET A 433 -15.83 34.66 84.83
C MET A 433 -14.37 34.22 85.03
N GLN A 434 -14.08 33.45 86.08
CA GLN A 434 -12.73 32.89 86.29
C GLN A 434 -12.36 31.86 85.22
N ASN A 435 -13.32 31.02 84.80
CA ASN A 435 -13.11 30.06 83.72
C ASN A 435 -12.95 30.75 82.36
N LEU A 436 -13.63 31.87 82.12
CA LEU A 436 -13.54 32.63 80.86
C LEU A 436 -12.19 33.34 80.70
N GLU A 437 -11.60 33.82 81.80
CA GLU A 437 -10.25 34.39 81.79
C GLU A 437 -9.17 33.34 81.50
N LYS A 438 -9.33 32.13 82.06
CA LYS A 438 -8.46 30.99 81.78
C LYS A 438 -8.61 30.52 80.33
N LEU A 439 -9.84 30.33 79.85
CA LEU A 439 -10.15 29.97 78.46
C LEU A 439 -9.61 30.99 77.46
N ARG A 440 -9.66 32.30 77.78
CA ARG A 440 -9.09 33.34 76.91
C ARG A 440 -7.57 33.25 76.81
N LYS A 441 -6.88 32.95 77.91
CA LYS A 441 -5.42 32.78 77.91
C LYS A 441 -5.02 31.52 77.14
N ASP A 442 -5.73 30.42 77.36
CA ASP A 442 -5.47 29.15 76.68
C ASP A 442 -5.77 29.25 75.18
N ALA A 443 -6.88 29.89 74.80
CA ALA A 443 -7.23 30.15 73.39
C ALA A 443 -6.26 31.10 72.70
N ALA A 444 -5.79 32.17 73.38
CA ALA A 444 -4.80 33.07 72.79
C ALA A 444 -3.43 32.40 72.57
N ALA A 445 -3.03 31.49 73.48
CA ALA A 445 -1.82 30.70 73.33
C ALA A 445 -1.96 29.65 72.21
N GLU A 446 -3.12 29.00 72.10
CA GLU A 446 -3.42 28.05 71.03
C GLU A 446 -3.51 28.72 69.65
N GLU A 447 -4.16 29.89 69.57
CA GLU A 447 -4.27 30.70 68.35
C GLU A 447 -2.88 31.14 67.85
N SER A 448 -2.00 31.58 68.76
CA SER A 448 -0.61 31.94 68.41
C SER A 448 0.18 30.75 67.88
N GLY A 449 0.10 29.60 68.55
CA GLY A 449 0.77 28.37 68.10
C GLY A 449 0.20 27.81 66.80
N ARG A 450 -1.10 27.97 66.57
CA ARG A 450 -1.77 27.61 65.31
C ARG A 450 -1.30 28.50 64.17
N ASN A 451 -1.18 29.81 64.39
CA ASN A 451 -0.72 30.74 63.35
C ASN A 451 0.75 30.51 62.97
N GLU A 452 1.60 30.17 63.93
CA GLU A 452 3.00 29.82 63.68
C GLU A 452 3.12 28.53 62.85
N LYS A 453 2.36 27.49 63.21
CA LYS A 453 2.28 26.25 62.41
C LYS A 453 1.72 26.48 61.02
N LEU A 454 0.68 27.31 60.88
CA LEU A 454 0.09 27.63 59.59
C LEU A 454 1.09 28.39 58.71
N SER A 455 1.85 29.32 59.28
CA SER A 455 2.91 30.04 58.58
C SER A 455 4.05 29.13 58.15
N ASP A 456 4.46 28.18 59.00
CA ASP A 456 5.51 27.21 58.68
C ASP A 456 5.07 26.23 57.57
N GLU A 457 3.85 25.70 57.66
CA GLU A 457 3.29 24.83 56.62
C GLU A 457 3.04 25.57 55.30
N THR A 458 2.59 26.82 55.35
CA THR A 458 2.45 27.66 54.14
C THR A 458 3.81 27.95 53.51
N GLY A 459 4.84 28.21 54.34
CA GLY A 459 6.23 28.39 53.88
C GLY A 459 6.79 27.14 53.20
N LYS A 460 6.54 25.96 53.78
CA LYS A 460 6.92 24.66 53.17
C LYS A 460 6.17 24.38 51.87
N LEU A 461 4.88 24.69 51.80
CA LEU A 461 4.07 24.55 50.58
C LEU A 461 4.58 25.45 49.45
N VAL A 462 4.84 26.72 49.74
CA VAL A 462 5.36 27.68 48.75
C VAL A 462 6.78 27.31 48.31
N GLY A 463 7.63 26.88 49.25
CA GLY A 463 8.96 26.36 48.95
C GLY A 463 8.91 25.10 48.09
N GLY A 464 8.04 24.15 48.44
CA GLY A 464 7.82 22.91 47.69
C GLY A 464 7.31 23.16 46.27
N LEU A 465 6.34 24.07 46.10
CA LEU A 465 5.84 24.48 44.78
C LEU A 465 6.95 25.13 43.93
N THR A 466 7.79 25.95 44.54
CA THR A 466 8.92 26.59 43.83
C THR A 466 9.91 25.55 43.34
N THR A 467 10.29 24.58 44.20
CA THR A 467 11.16 23.46 43.80
C THR A 467 10.50 22.58 42.74
N GLN A 468 9.20 22.35 42.82
CA GLN A 468 8.48 21.52 41.86
C GLN A 468 8.36 22.19 40.48
N VAL A 469 8.17 23.52 40.45
CA VAL A 469 8.22 24.31 39.21
C VAL A 469 9.63 24.33 38.62
N ASP A 470 10.67 24.47 39.44
CA ASP A 470 12.07 24.45 38.97
C ASP A 470 12.46 23.09 38.37
N ASN A 471 12.03 22.00 39.01
CA ASN A 471 12.19 20.64 38.49
C ASN A 471 11.41 20.43 37.17
N LEU A 472 10.20 20.97 37.05
CA LEU A 472 9.41 20.91 35.81
C LEU A 472 10.07 21.69 34.68
N LEU A 473 10.57 22.90 34.95
CA LEU A 473 11.29 23.71 33.96
C LEU A 473 12.56 23.02 33.47
N THR A 474 13.31 22.40 34.39
CA THR A 474 14.49 21.59 34.07
C THR A 474 14.11 20.39 33.19
N SER A 475 13.05 19.66 33.56
CA SER A 475 12.57 18.50 32.81
C SER A 475 12.08 18.88 31.41
N ILE A 476 11.38 20.02 31.28
CA ILE A 476 10.92 20.54 29.98
C ILE A 476 12.13 20.93 29.11
N SER A 477 13.12 21.60 29.68
CA SER A 477 14.35 21.96 28.96
C SER A 477 15.09 20.73 28.45
N GLU A 478 15.21 19.69 29.28
CA GLU A 478 15.83 18.42 28.87
C GLU A 478 15.01 17.72 27.78
N GLN A 479 13.68 17.73 27.90
CA GLN A 479 12.79 17.15 26.91
C GLN A 479 12.85 17.88 25.57
N VAL A 480 12.94 19.21 25.57
CA VAL A 480 13.11 20.01 24.34
C VAL A 480 14.44 19.69 23.68
N ASN A 481 15.53 19.55 24.45
CA ASN A 481 16.83 19.14 23.91
C ASN A 481 16.80 17.75 23.28
N LYS A 482 16.18 16.76 23.95
CA LYS A 482 15.99 15.41 23.38
C LYS A 482 15.10 15.43 22.13
N THR A 483 14.06 16.27 22.12
CA THR A 483 13.19 16.42 20.96
C THR A 483 13.95 17.02 19.77
N GLN A 484 14.79 18.03 20.00
CA GLN A 484 15.64 18.61 18.95
C GLN A 484 16.63 17.57 18.39
N GLN A 485 17.30 16.81 19.26
CA GLN A 485 18.20 15.73 18.83
C GLN A 485 17.46 14.67 18.00
N ASN A 486 16.24 14.30 18.39
CA ASN A 486 15.42 13.37 17.62
C ASN A 486 15.03 13.96 16.26
N ILE A 487 14.65 15.24 16.18
CA ILE A 487 14.33 15.92 14.92
C ILE A 487 15.56 15.94 14.01
N ASP A 488 16.73 16.24 14.53
CA ASP A 488 17.98 16.24 13.76
C ASP A 488 18.33 14.83 13.25
N ALA A 489 18.15 13.80 14.10
CA ALA A 489 18.32 12.40 13.71
C ALA A 489 17.31 11.99 12.62
N PHE A 490 16.03 12.35 12.77
CA PHE A 490 15.01 12.09 11.75
C PHE A 490 15.31 12.80 10.45
N SER A 491 15.73 14.06 10.48
CA SER A 491 16.12 14.84 9.31
C SER A 491 17.29 14.17 8.59
N GLN A 492 18.29 13.72 9.34
CA GLN A 492 19.46 13.05 8.79
C GLN A 492 19.12 11.70 8.15
N VAL A 493 18.31 10.87 8.84
CA VAL A 493 17.85 9.58 8.31
C VAL A 493 16.96 9.78 7.09
N SER A 494 16.02 10.73 7.14
CA SER A 494 15.14 11.05 6.01
C SER A 494 15.94 11.51 4.79
N THR A 495 16.94 12.37 4.99
CA THR A 495 17.82 12.82 3.91
C THR A 495 18.61 11.65 3.30
N ARG A 496 19.16 10.74 4.12
CA ARG A 496 19.83 9.54 3.63
C ARG A 496 18.89 8.58 2.91
N ALA A 497 17.66 8.42 3.40
CA ALA A 497 16.66 7.57 2.78
C ALA A 497 16.22 8.13 1.42
N ILE A 498 16.03 9.45 1.31
CA ILE A 498 15.73 10.13 0.06
C ILE A 498 16.89 9.97 -0.94
N ASP A 499 18.14 10.14 -0.50
CA ASP A 499 19.30 9.94 -1.38
C ASP A 499 19.44 8.47 -1.83
N GLY A 500 19.26 7.52 -0.92
CA GLY A 500 19.23 6.08 -1.23
C GLY A 500 18.11 5.70 -2.20
N MET A 501 16.94 6.31 -2.05
CA MET A 501 15.80 6.12 -2.96
C MET A 501 16.06 6.75 -4.34
N ASN A 502 16.66 7.93 -4.40
CA ASN A 502 17.05 8.57 -5.66
C ASN A 502 18.10 7.74 -6.41
N GLN A 503 19.11 7.23 -5.71
CA GLN A 503 20.08 6.29 -6.27
C GLN A 503 19.42 4.97 -6.71
N GLY A 504 18.47 4.46 -5.93
CA GLY A 504 17.66 3.29 -6.29
C GLY A 504 16.88 3.51 -7.59
N ALA A 505 16.21 4.65 -7.72
CA ALA A 505 15.47 5.04 -8.92
C ALA A 505 16.37 5.19 -10.16
N LEU A 506 17.55 5.80 -10.02
CA LEU A 506 18.54 5.88 -11.10
C LEU A 506 19.02 4.49 -11.53
N THR A 507 19.26 3.60 -10.57
CA THR A 507 19.68 2.21 -10.86
C THR A 507 18.55 1.43 -11.55
N MET A 508 17.31 1.59 -11.10
CA MET A 508 16.14 0.99 -11.77
C MET A 508 15.96 1.51 -13.19
N GLY A 509 16.16 2.81 -13.43
CA GLY A 509 16.13 3.39 -14.77
C GLY A 509 17.20 2.82 -15.69
N ALA A 510 18.43 2.65 -15.19
CA ALA A 510 19.52 2.03 -15.94
C ALA A 510 19.24 0.55 -16.26
N ALA A 511 18.69 -0.20 -15.29
CA ALA A 511 18.28 -1.58 -15.44
C ALA A 511 17.17 -1.74 -16.50
N ALA A 512 16.14 -0.88 -16.46
CA ALA A 512 15.06 -0.87 -17.44
C ALA A 512 15.59 -0.65 -18.88
N LYS A 513 16.54 0.29 -19.05
CA LYS A 513 17.17 0.55 -20.34
C LYS A 513 18.01 -0.63 -20.86
N ARG A 514 18.70 -1.35 -19.95
CA ARG A 514 19.42 -2.60 -20.30
C ARG A 514 18.45 -3.69 -20.72
N PHE A 515 17.31 -3.82 -20.03
CA PHE A 515 16.23 -4.75 -20.39
C PHE A 515 15.64 -4.44 -21.76
N GLU A 516 15.35 -3.17 -22.06
CA GLU A 516 14.87 -2.72 -23.38
C GLU A 516 15.87 -3.09 -24.49
N THR A 517 17.16 -2.83 -24.27
CA THR A 517 18.22 -3.16 -25.23
C THR A 517 18.33 -4.67 -25.47
N ALA A 518 18.24 -5.47 -24.41
CA ALA A 518 18.22 -6.93 -24.52
C ALA A 518 16.99 -7.44 -25.28
N GLY A 519 15.81 -6.86 -25.01
CA GLY A 519 14.57 -7.16 -25.73
C GLY A 519 14.69 -6.91 -27.24
N ASN A 520 15.21 -5.74 -27.60
CA ASN A 520 15.44 -5.38 -29.01
C ASN A 520 16.41 -6.35 -29.70
N SER A 521 17.47 -6.79 -29.00
CA SER A 521 18.43 -7.76 -29.54
C SER A 521 17.79 -9.12 -29.82
N VAL A 522 16.88 -9.57 -28.95
CA VAL A 522 16.12 -10.82 -29.16
C VAL A 522 15.18 -10.69 -30.36
N THR A 523 14.50 -9.56 -30.51
CA THR A 523 13.64 -9.29 -31.68
C THR A 523 14.43 -9.33 -33.00
N GLU A 524 15.63 -8.76 -33.04
CA GLU A 524 16.50 -8.83 -34.22
C GLU A 524 16.95 -10.26 -34.54
N VAL A 525 17.26 -11.08 -33.53
CA VAL A 525 17.57 -12.52 -33.74
C VAL A 525 16.37 -13.27 -34.33
N PHE A 526 15.16 -13.01 -33.82
CA PHE A 526 13.93 -13.60 -34.39
C PHE A 526 13.74 -13.21 -35.86
N LYS A 527 13.93 -11.93 -36.19
CA LYS A 527 13.82 -11.43 -37.56
C LYS A 527 14.86 -12.07 -38.50
N ALA A 528 16.10 -12.23 -38.02
CA ALA A 528 17.14 -12.93 -38.76
C ALA A 528 16.80 -14.42 -38.97
N SER A 529 16.25 -15.09 -37.95
CA SER A 529 15.81 -16.49 -38.05
C SER A 529 14.68 -16.69 -39.04
N THR A 530 13.69 -15.78 -39.08
CA THR A 530 12.64 -15.80 -40.11
C THR A 530 13.24 -15.65 -41.51
N GLY A 531 14.20 -14.72 -41.70
CA GLY A 531 14.88 -14.55 -42.99
C GLY A 531 15.70 -15.79 -43.43
N VAL A 532 16.29 -16.52 -42.49
CA VAL A 532 16.95 -17.81 -42.77
C VAL A 532 15.94 -18.87 -43.19
N ALA A 533 14.80 -18.97 -42.51
CA ALA A 533 13.73 -19.91 -42.86
C ALA A 533 13.19 -19.66 -44.28
N ASP A 534 12.99 -18.40 -44.67
CA ASP A 534 12.55 -18.04 -46.02
C ASP A 534 13.58 -18.42 -47.10
N LYS A 535 14.87 -18.18 -46.83
CA LYS A 535 15.96 -18.57 -47.74
C LYS A 535 16.08 -20.09 -47.86
N LEU A 536 15.90 -20.84 -46.77
CA LEU A 536 15.88 -22.30 -46.78
C LEU A 536 14.70 -22.82 -47.61
N ASN A 537 13.51 -22.25 -47.44
CA ASN A 537 12.32 -22.62 -48.19
C ASN A 537 12.50 -22.34 -49.70
N THR A 538 13.05 -21.18 -50.04
CA THR A 538 13.37 -20.81 -51.44
C THR A 538 14.39 -21.78 -52.04
N SER A 539 15.45 -22.11 -51.29
CA SER A 539 16.49 -23.04 -51.75
C SER A 539 15.95 -24.45 -51.93
N ALA A 540 15.06 -24.92 -51.04
CA ALA A 540 14.40 -26.21 -51.16
C ALA A 540 13.53 -26.28 -52.44
N ASN A 541 12.79 -25.21 -52.75
CA ASN A 541 12.01 -25.11 -53.97
C ASN A 541 12.89 -25.13 -55.23
N SER A 542 14.00 -24.39 -55.24
CA SER A 542 14.97 -24.42 -56.34
C SER A 542 15.61 -25.80 -56.51
N LEU A 543 15.94 -26.47 -55.41
CA LEU A 543 16.51 -27.81 -55.44
C LEU A 543 15.51 -28.84 -55.96
N GLN A 544 14.24 -28.74 -55.57
CA GLN A 544 13.17 -29.59 -56.07
C GLN A 544 12.91 -29.39 -57.56
N ALA A 545 12.95 -28.14 -58.03
CA ALA A 545 12.86 -27.81 -59.44
C ALA A 545 14.04 -28.38 -60.24
N ALA A 546 15.27 -28.23 -59.72
CA ALA A 546 16.47 -28.78 -60.34
C ALA A 546 16.42 -30.32 -60.39
N ALA A 547 16.03 -30.99 -59.29
CA ALA A 547 15.88 -32.43 -59.24
C ALA A 547 14.85 -32.93 -60.27
N SER A 548 13.72 -32.22 -60.41
CA SER A 548 12.69 -32.54 -61.40
C SER A 548 13.20 -32.36 -62.84
N ALA A 549 14.02 -31.34 -63.09
CA ALA A 549 14.63 -31.11 -64.40
C ALA A 549 15.66 -32.20 -64.75
N VAL A 550 16.49 -32.61 -63.79
CA VAL A 550 17.45 -33.72 -63.94
C VAL A 550 16.70 -35.03 -64.22
N GLN A 551 15.62 -35.32 -63.48
CA GLN A 551 14.81 -36.52 -63.71
C GLN A 551 14.23 -36.56 -65.13
N LYS A 552 13.64 -35.45 -65.59
CA LYS A 552 13.16 -35.33 -66.99
C LYS A 552 14.28 -35.49 -68.01
N GLY A 553 15.46 -34.95 -67.72
CA GLY A 553 16.63 -35.10 -68.57
C GLY A 553 17.06 -36.55 -68.74
N PHE A 554 17.10 -37.31 -67.64
CA PHE A 554 17.38 -38.75 -67.68
C PHE A 554 16.31 -39.54 -68.43
N ASP A 555 15.02 -39.25 -68.23
CA ASP A 555 13.93 -39.92 -68.95
C ASP A 555 14.02 -39.68 -70.47
N GLN A 556 14.32 -38.45 -70.88
CA GLN A 556 14.47 -38.09 -72.29
C GLN A 556 15.75 -38.67 -72.91
N TYR A 557 16.83 -38.76 -72.13
CA TYR A 557 18.05 -39.45 -72.55
C TYR A 557 17.81 -40.94 -72.75
N ASP A 558 17.16 -41.62 -71.81
CA ASP A 558 16.85 -43.05 -71.92
C ASP A 558 15.95 -43.35 -73.13
N SER A 559 15.00 -42.46 -73.40
CA SER A 559 14.19 -42.52 -74.63
C SER A 559 15.04 -42.37 -75.88
N THR A 560 15.92 -41.36 -75.93
CA THR A 560 16.82 -41.12 -77.07
C THR A 560 17.76 -42.30 -77.30
N ARG A 561 18.30 -42.87 -76.21
CA ARG A 561 19.14 -44.07 -76.25
C ARG A 561 18.41 -45.24 -76.89
N ARG A 562 17.18 -45.53 -76.45
CA ARG A 562 16.35 -46.59 -77.05
C ARG A 562 16.10 -46.35 -78.54
N THR A 563 15.89 -45.10 -78.95
CA THR A 563 15.73 -44.75 -80.37
C THR A 563 17.03 -44.96 -81.15
N VAL A 564 18.18 -44.54 -80.61
CA VAL A 564 19.49 -44.75 -81.25
C VAL A 564 19.83 -46.24 -81.33
N ASP A 565 19.61 -47.01 -80.28
CA ASP A 565 19.80 -48.48 -80.27
C ASP A 565 18.94 -49.14 -81.35
N GLN A 566 17.68 -48.74 -81.49
CA GLN A 566 16.79 -49.22 -82.55
C GLN A 566 17.26 -48.81 -83.95
N GLN A 567 17.74 -47.57 -84.13
CA GLN A 567 18.26 -47.08 -85.41
C GLN A 567 19.56 -47.77 -85.81
N VAL A 568 20.47 -48.00 -84.86
CA VAL A 568 21.72 -48.75 -85.09
C VAL A 568 21.41 -50.21 -85.41
N ALA A 569 20.48 -50.85 -84.71
CA ALA A 569 20.03 -52.20 -85.02
C ALA A 569 19.39 -52.29 -86.42
N ALA A 570 18.57 -51.31 -86.80
CA ALA A 570 17.98 -51.22 -88.14
C ALA A 570 19.05 -51.01 -89.22
N LEU A 571 20.05 -50.15 -88.98
CA LEU A 571 21.20 -49.95 -89.87
C LEU A 571 22.03 -51.23 -90.01
N MET A 572 22.31 -51.95 -88.91
CA MET A 572 23.00 -53.24 -88.97
C MET A 572 22.21 -54.27 -89.78
N GLY A 573 20.89 -54.36 -89.59
CA GLY A 573 20.02 -55.23 -90.39
C GLY A 573 19.99 -54.87 -91.88
N LEU A 574 20.01 -53.57 -92.21
CA LEU A 574 20.13 -53.06 -93.58
C LEU A 574 21.49 -53.41 -94.21
N ILE A 575 22.60 -53.28 -93.46
CA ILE A 575 23.95 -53.67 -93.91
C ILE A 575 23.98 -55.18 -94.19
N GLU A 576 23.38 -56.00 -93.35
CA GLU A 576 23.38 -57.45 -93.50
C GLU A 576 22.51 -57.92 -94.68
N SER A 577 21.39 -57.24 -94.96
CA SER A 577 20.61 -57.42 -96.19
C SER A 577 21.36 -56.95 -97.43
N ALA A 578 21.98 -55.76 -97.40
CA ALA A 578 22.75 -55.20 -98.51
C ALA A 578 24.04 -55.99 -98.83
N LYS A 579 24.61 -56.70 -97.86
CA LYS A 579 25.73 -57.63 -98.08
C LYS A 579 25.29 -58.92 -98.78
N LYS A 580 24.02 -59.32 -98.64
CA LYS A 580 23.41 -60.50 -99.29
C LYS A 580 22.93 -60.20 -100.72
N GLU A 581 22.46 -58.98 -100.99
CA GLU A 581 22.02 -58.54 -102.31
C GLU A 581 23.15 -57.80 -103.06
N ALA A 582 23.76 -58.50 -104.01
CA ALA A 582 24.68 -58.04 -105.06
C ALA A 582 25.19 -56.58 -105.05
N GLY A 583 26.51 -56.43 -104.89
CA GLY A 583 27.27 -55.39 -105.59
C GLY A 583 27.20 -53.95 -105.04
N VAL A 584 27.20 -53.77 -103.73
CA VAL A 584 27.44 -52.46 -103.11
C VAL A 584 28.94 -52.23 -102.92
N SER A 585 29.46 -51.06 -103.30
CA SER A 585 30.89 -50.75 -103.23
C SER A 585 31.42 -50.95 -101.80
N THR A 586 32.61 -51.54 -101.69
CA THR A 586 33.33 -51.73 -100.42
C THR A 586 33.41 -50.42 -99.61
N GLU A 587 33.40 -49.29 -100.32
CA GLU A 587 33.42 -47.93 -99.79
C GLU A 587 32.12 -47.52 -99.07
N LEU A 588 30.92 -47.89 -99.56
CA LEU A 588 29.67 -47.55 -98.87
C LEU A 588 29.53 -48.32 -97.55
N ILE A 589 29.90 -49.61 -97.56
CA ILE A 589 29.92 -50.44 -96.35
C ILE A 589 30.97 -49.91 -95.37
N ALA A 590 32.14 -49.47 -95.86
CA ALA A 590 33.16 -48.83 -95.02
C ALA A 590 32.64 -47.53 -94.39
N ASN A 591 31.94 -46.67 -95.13
CA ASN A 591 31.39 -45.41 -94.62
C ASN A 591 30.25 -45.60 -93.62
N ILE A 592 29.36 -46.58 -93.85
CA ILE A 592 28.31 -46.90 -92.88
C ILE A 592 28.91 -47.53 -91.61
N ARG A 593 29.91 -48.40 -91.75
CA ARG A 593 30.63 -48.96 -90.60
C ARG A 593 31.36 -47.88 -89.81
N ALA A 594 32.02 -46.93 -90.49
CA ALA A 594 32.63 -45.78 -89.85
C ALA A 594 31.60 -44.88 -89.14
N SER A 595 30.40 -44.71 -89.71
CA SER A 595 29.32 -43.95 -89.08
C SER A 595 28.73 -44.67 -87.85
N ALA A 596 28.58 -45.99 -87.91
CA ALA A 596 28.14 -46.82 -86.79
C ALA A 596 29.20 -46.85 -85.67
N ASP A 597 30.49 -46.98 -86.01
CA ASP A 597 31.59 -46.87 -85.04
C ASP A 597 31.67 -45.47 -84.43
N SER A 598 31.40 -44.41 -85.21
CA SER A 598 31.32 -43.04 -84.70
C SER A 598 30.13 -42.85 -83.75
N LEU A 599 28.98 -43.46 -84.04
CA LEU A 599 27.82 -43.44 -83.14
C LEU A 599 28.07 -44.22 -81.84
N LEU A 600 28.71 -45.39 -81.92
CA LEU A 600 29.11 -46.18 -80.75
C LEU A 600 30.14 -45.42 -79.90
N LYS A 601 31.08 -44.72 -80.55
CA LYS A 601 32.05 -43.86 -79.86
C LYS A 601 31.36 -42.67 -79.19
N ALA A 602 30.43 -42.01 -79.87
CA ALA A 602 29.64 -40.91 -79.30
C ALA A 602 28.75 -41.39 -78.13
N GLU A 603 28.20 -42.60 -78.19
CA GLU A 603 27.43 -43.22 -77.11
C GLU A 603 28.31 -43.51 -75.88
N ALA A 604 29.52 -44.05 -76.11
CA ALA A 604 30.50 -44.27 -75.05
C ALA A 604 30.99 -42.96 -74.41
N GLU A 605 31.29 -41.93 -75.22
CA GLU A 605 31.66 -40.59 -74.73
C GLU A 605 30.50 -39.93 -73.94
N SER A 606 29.26 -40.11 -74.38
CA SER A 606 28.07 -39.63 -73.67
C SER A 606 27.85 -40.34 -72.33
N ARG A 607 28.09 -41.67 -72.25
CA ARG A 607 28.08 -42.41 -70.97
C ARG A 607 29.13 -41.88 -70.01
N GLN A 608 30.37 -41.70 -70.48
CA GLN A 608 31.44 -41.15 -69.67
C GLN A 608 31.10 -39.74 -69.17
N HIS A 609 30.47 -38.91 -70.01
CA HIS A 609 30.01 -37.59 -69.62
C HIS A 609 28.92 -37.66 -68.54
N LEU A 610 27.93 -38.55 -68.67
CA LEU A 610 26.88 -38.73 -67.67
C LEU A 610 27.41 -39.25 -66.33
N ASP A 611 28.35 -40.19 -66.35
CA ASP A 611 29.02 -40.65 -65.14
C ASP A 611 29.76 -39.49 -64.45
N SER A 612 30.44 -38.63 -65.24
CA SER A 612 31.09 -37.42 -64.72
C SER A 612 30.10 -36.41 -64.15
N VAL A 613 28.92 -36.26 -64.75
CA VAL A 613 27.85 -35.37 -64.25
C VAL A 613 27.25 -35.93 -62.97
N ASN A 614 27.05 -37.24 -62.87
CA ASN A 614 26.53 -37.89 -61.68
C ASN A 614 27.52 -37.78 -60.51
N GLU A 615 28.81 -37.97 -60.78
CA GLU A 615 29.87 -37.77 -59.79
C GLU A 615 29.96 -36.29 -59.36
N ALA A 616 29.88 -35.35 -60.30
CA ALA A 616 29.84 -33.91 -59.98
C ALA A 616 28.61 -33.53 -59.14
N LEU A 617 27.43 -34.11 -59.43
CA LEU A 617 26.21 -33.93 -58.63
C LEU A 617 26.38 -34.49 -57.22
N ALA A 618 26.93 -35.71 -57.08
CA ALA A 618 27.19 -36.31 -55.78
C ALA A 618 28.15 -35.45 -54.93
N VAL A 619 29.21 -34.92 -55.54
CA VAL A 619 30.14 -33.99 -54.89
C VAL A 619 29.45 -32.67 -54.53
N ALA A 620 28.63 -32.10 -55.42
CA ALA A 620 27.89 -30.87 -55.17
C ALA A 620 26.90 -31.02 -54.00
N PHE A 621 26.13 -32.12 -53.95
CA PHE A 621 25.21 -32.40 -52.85
C PHE A 621 25.94 -32.61 -51.52
N LYS A 622 27.05 -33.34 -51.54
CA LYS A 622 27.87 -33.53 -50.34
C LYS A 622 28.41 -32.20 -49.82
N ARG A 623 28.96 -31.37 -50.71
CA ARG A 623 29.51 -30.04 -50.37
C ARG A 623 28.42 -29.08 -49.89
N PHE A 624 27.22 -29.14 -50.47
CA PHE A 624 26.05 -28.40 -49.99
C PHE A 624 25.63 -28.85 -48.58
N GLY A 625 25.63 -30.16 -48.31
CA GLY A 625 25.36 -30.69 -46.97
C GLY A 625 26.38 -30.21 -45.94
N ASP A 626 27.68 -30.24 -46.28
CA ASP A 626 28.77 -29.78 -45.42
C ASP A 626 28.65 -28.27 -45.12
N GLU A 627 28.37 -27.45 -46.13
CA GLU A 627 28.15 -26.00 -45.98
C GLU A 627 26.88 -25.70 -45.15
N LEU A 628 25.79 -26.45 -45.34
CA LEU A 628 24.59 -26.31 -44.52
C LEU A 628 24.88 -26.59 -43.04
N VAL A 629 25.59 -27.67 -42.75
CA VAL A 629 26.01 -28.00 -41.37
C VAL A 629 26.90 -26.89 -40.80
N GLN A 630 27.81 -26.34 -41.60
CA GLN A 630 28.71 -25.27 -41.17
C GLN A 630 27.95 -23.97 -40.88
N VAL A 631 27.01 -23.57 -41.75
CA VAL A 631 26.14 -22.41 -41.54
C VAL A 631 25.28 -22.61 -40.30
N LEU A 632 24.66 -23.79 -40.14
CA LEU A 632 23.79 -24.08 -39.00
C LEU A 632 24.57 -24.08 -37.68
N LYS A 633 25.79 -24.64 -37.67
CA LYS A 633 26.71 -24.59 -36.52
C LYS A 633 27.14 -23.17 -36.18
N LYS A 634 27.40 -22.33 -37.20
CA LYS A 634 27.72 -20.91 -37.01
C LYS A 634 26.55 -20.16 -36.40
N THR A 635 25.34 -20.32 -36.94
CA THR A 635 24.11 -19.70 -36.43
C THR A 635 23.81 -20.14 -35.00
N ILE A 636 23.97 -21.42 -34.66
CA ILE A 636 23.80 -21.92 -33.28
C ILE A 636 24.81 -21.23 -32.36
N THR A 637 26.08 -21.15 -32.76
CA THR A 637 27.15 -20.53 -31.94
C THR A 637 26.87 -19.04 -31.73
N GLU A 638 26.38 -18.35 -32.75
CA GLU A 638 26.02 -16.93 -32.69
C GLU A 638 24.78 -16.70 -31.82
N THR A 639 23.78 -17.58 -31.94
CA THR A 639 22.58 -17.59 -31.09
C THR A 639 22.94 -17.84 -29.62
N ASP A 640 23.81 -18.81 -29.34
CA ASP A 640 24.27 -19.15 -28.00
C ASP A 640 25.08 -18.00 -27.38
N ARG A 641 25.90 -17.32 -28.18
CA ARG A 641 26.60 -16.09 -27.77
C ARG A 641 25.63 -14.96 -27.43
N HIS A 642 24.58 -14.74 -28.22
CA HIS A 642 23.58 -13.71 -27.95
C HIS A 642 22.71 -14.05 -26.72
N LEU A 643 22.33 -15.32 -26.53
CA LEU A 643 21.64 -15.82 -25.34
C LEU A 643 22.50 -15.70 -24.08
N SER A 644 23.78 -16.05 -24.17
CA SER A 644 24.74 -15.90 -23.08
C SER A 644 24.97 -14.43 -22.71
N ALA A 645 25.04 -13.53 -23.69
CA ALA A 645 25.10 -12.09 -23.44
C ALA A 645 23.81 -11.54 -22.80
N GLY A 646 22.65 -11.95 -23.31
CA GLY A 646 21.34 -11.57 -22.76
C GLY A 646 21.13 -12.06 -21.33
N THR A 647 21.48 -13.33 -21.06
CA THR A 647 21.44 -13.91 -19.70
C THR A 647 22.45 -13.26 -18.76
N GLY A 648 23.65 -12.90 -19.25
CA GLY A 648 24.62 -12.12 -18.50
C GLY A 648 24.11 -10.74 -18.10
N HIS A 649 23.43 -10.03 -19.03
CA HIS A 649 22.79 -8.74 -18.73
C HIS A 649 21.64 -8.89 -17.73
N LEU A 650 20.79 -9.91 -17.89
CA LEU A 650 19.72 -10.23 -16.95
C LEU A 650 20.24 -10.51 -15.54
N ASN A 651 21.28 -11.35 -15.43
CA ASN A 651 21.89 -11.69 -14.16
C ASN A 651 22.54 -10.46 -13.49
N GLY A 652 23.20 -9.60 -14.29
CA GLY A 652 23.73 -8.32 -13.81
C GLY A 652 22.65 -7.39 -13.26
N VAL A 653 21.49 -7.31 -13.94
CA VAL A 653 20.35 -6.54 -13.46
C VAL A 653 19.75 -7.13 -12.18
N VAL A 654 19.61 -8.45 -12.08
CA VAL A 654 19.12 -9.13 -10.87
C VAL A 654 20.07 -8.90 -9.69
N GLN A 655 21.38 -8.94 -9.91
CA GLN A 655 22.36 -8.61 -8.87
C GLN A 655 22.31 -7.14 -8.45
N GLU A 656 22.21 -6.20 -9.40
CA GLU A 656 22.03 -4.77 -9.08
C GLU A 656 20.74 -4.53 -8.28
N PHE A 657 19.65 -5.21 -8.65
CA PHE A 657 18.37 -5.13 -7.95
C PHE A 657 18.47 -5.70 -6.53
N ALA A 658 19.07 -6.88 -6.37
CA ALA A 658 19.33 -7.48 -5.06
C ALA A 658 20.22 -6.58 -4.18
N SER A 659 21.20 -5.92 -4.78
CA SER A 659 22.10 -4.98 -4.09
C SER A 659 21.37 -3.70 -3.66
N ALA A 660 20.45 -3.19 -4.48
CA ALA A 660 19.63 -2.03 -4.16
C ALA A 660 18.63 -2.34 -3.03
N VAL A 661 17.97 -3.50 -3.09
CA VAL A 661 17.08 -4.00 -2.02
C VAL A 661 17.83 -4.21 -0.71
N HIS A 662 19.04 -4.78 -0.77
CA HIS A 662 19.85 -4.97 0.43
C HIS A 662 20.31 -3.65 1.06
N ARG A 663 20.56 -2.61 0.24
CA ARG A 663 20.85 -1.26 0.72
C ARG A 663 19.63 -0.61 1.38
N MET A 664 18.42 -0.79 0.83
CA MET A 664 17.19 -0.31 1.46
C MET A 664 16.88 -1.00 2.79
N LYS A 665 17.29 -2.26 2.98
CA LYS A 665 17.10 -3.00 4.24
C LYS A 665 18.08 -2.61 5.37
N LYS A 666 19.16 -1.88 5.04
CA LYS A 666 20.19 -1.44 6.00
C LYS A 666 20.02 0.00 6.48
N VAL A 667 19.10 0.75 5.88
CA VAL A 667 18.60 2.04 6.37
C VAL A 667 17.38 1.77 7.21
#